data_AF-A0AAU0M3I3-F1
#
_entry.id   AF-A0AAU0M3I3-F1
#
_cell.length_a   1.000
_cell.length_b   1.000
_cell.length_c   1.000
_cell.angle_alpha   90.00
_cell.angle_beta   90.00
_cell.angle_gamma   90.00
#
_symmetry.space_group_name_H-M   'P 1'
#
loop_
_entity.id
_entity.type
_entity.pdbx_description
1 polymer ?
#
loop_
_entity_poly.entity_id
_entity_poly.type
_entity_poly.pdbx_seq_one_letter_code
_entity_poly.pdbx_strand_id
1 'polypeptide(L)'
;MLKKYFYFLLLLILPTLVRSESYPEVLFDNSVINGSYAKSIAHYTGESWIQNVSYSLPVSDSLFFTPGNSLSLRYVSSPNGKWEASILNDKQKFPYLIAKDDQLTFKLFIQSNTEKGQLPKVTLQQNDTRTNAVDIANYIDDFAYDTWLNVSIPVAKFVGISLGKPVSALILEQNGTALQTNQLFIDQIEFLPKNYPKVRLSSAAILSKISSVDKQVELVWQLPLTPSIRYVKIYRSEDKLNFQPIAILPIYVQKSLDRVNEYNKSYYYKIAWVDYNYVESPFSEVREVQTKKGTDTEMLNFIRNAHVNYFIDNYDVNSGMFLPDRGNRQAIVSTNETGYAILGLLVAGENNLISRQALLARLTRIVKFLSSAQQHQGVFTALYDGRSGVPFYRDSIPTYDLRGTSHIMESLLIARQYFSKEDPEEQTLRNNITKLWERINWNYFTDAQNPDVLWNKWSPVDSTARSRPLGGFNESLGTYLLAMSSPTHPLAISAYINGFATKHKGNELYFGDDSNDLAPELKMKLNDSLARLISANPLIGDTGNAGISIYSDDKVIFAKSIAGGSLNESLMAVYRPFLIMDPKGKVDDFVDYKKYLSNYILAYKRRDNEMSIGTRFTDIWGVENVEDTYQGYLVNPAIAIAAYPFEKEIGLKALRKFYEEYADVLFTQYGFRSWIDIKNNDVSESYRARNQATIAVMIENANSGMIWKLYENIPEVKKTLEKVYTKK
;
A
#
# COMPACT_ATOMS: atom_id res chain seq x y z
N MET A 1 53.27 30.81 -5.22
CA MET A 1 52.65 31.47 -4.05
C MET A 1 51.17 31.66 -4.36
N LEU A 2 50.34 30.66 -4.10
CA LEU A 2 49.56 30.53 -2.84
C LEU A 2 48.79 31.81 -2.51
N LYS A 3 47.51 31.85 -2.92
CA LYS A 3 46.36 32.63 -2.38
C LYS A 3 45.42 33.00 -3.54
N LYS A 4 44.60 32.05 -4.01
CA LYS A 4 43.34 32.35 -4.75
C LYS A 4 42.39 31.17 -5.01
N TYR A 5 42.65 29.98 -4.44
CA TYR A 5 41.74 28.81 -4.50
C TYR A 5 41.34 28.31 -3.11
N PHE A 6 40.91 29.21 -2.21
CA PHE A 6 40.54 28.82 -0.84
C PHE A 6 39.22 29.43 -0.32
N TYR A 7 38.35 29.92 -1.22
CA TYR A 7 37.04 30.50 -0.85
C TYR A 7 35.85 29.80 -1.51
N PHE A 8 35.99 28.55 -1.94
CA PHE A 8 34.86 27.73 -2.43
C PHE A 8 34.71 26.37 -1.74
N LEU A 9 35.46 26.12 -0.67
CA LEU A 9 35.50 24.82 0.01
C LEU A 9 35.29 24.91 1.54
N LEU A 10 34.49 25.89 1.97
CA LEU A 10 34.18 26.11 3.38
C LEU A 10 32.73 26.61 3.59
N LEU A 11 31.80 26.11 2.78
CA LEU A 11 30.42 25.96 3.22
C LEU A 11 30.37 24.68 4.04
N LEU A 12 30.70 24.89 5.32
CA LEU A 12 30.64 23.91 6.39
C LEU A 12 29.41 23.01 6.23
N ILE A 13 29.72 21.72 6.10
CA ILE A 13 28.93 20.60 6.57
C ILE A 13 28.70 20.83 8.08
N LEU A 14 27.76 21.71 8.40
CA LEU A 14 26.91 21.45 9.55
C LEU A 14 26.04 20.27 9.13
N PRO A 15 25.88 19.22 9.96
CA PRO A 15 24.73 18.35 9.79
C PRO A 15 23.53 19.26 10.04
N THR A 16 23.00 19.88 9.00
CA THR A 16 21.62 20.28 9.01
C THR A 16 20.91 18.98 9.29
N LEU A 17 20.43 18.83 10.53
CA LEU A 17 19.32 17.95 10.81
C LEU A 17 18.26 18.36 9.78
N VAL A 18 18.23 17.65 8.65
CA VAL A 18 17.18 17.78 7.67
C VAL A 18 15.97 17.27 8.42
N ARG A 19 15.29 18.20 9.09
CA ARG A 19 14.03 17.94 9.74
C ARG A 19 13.12 17.44 8.62
N SER A 20 12.46 16.31 8.86
CA SER A 20 11.53 15.76 7.87
C SER A 20 10.57 16.86 7.43
N GLU A 21 10.28 16.93 6.13
CA GLU A 21 9.08 17.65 5.70
C GLU A 21 7.91 17.04 6.46
N SER A 22 7.24 17.87 7.27
CA SER A 22 6.03 17.47 7.97
C SER A 22 4.88 17.56 6.98
N TYR A 23 4.48 16.43 6.40
CA TYR A 23 3.27 16.35 5.62
C TYR A 23 2.07 16.42 6.57
N PRO A 24 1.08 17.29 6.29
CA PRO A 24 -0.20 17.31 7.00
C PRO A 24 -0.89 15.96 6.95
N GLU A 25 -1.64 15.67 8.01
CA GLU A 25 -2.59 14.56 7.97
C GLU A 25 -3.88 15.01 7.34
N VAL A 26 -4.36 14.31 6.31
CA VAL A 26 -5.66 14.57 5.68
C VAL A 26 -6.60 13.44 6.05
N LEU A 27 -7.63 13.74 6.84
CA LEU A 27 -8.69 12.80 7.22
C LEU A 27 -9.72 12.65 6.09
N PHE A 28 -10.05 13.75 5.42
CA PHE A 28 -10.95 13.76 4.26
C PHE A 28 -10.57 14.91 3.32
N ASP A 29 -10.53 14.62 2.03
CA ASP A 29 -10.33 15.57 0.93
C ASP A 29 -11.22 15.20 -0.25
N ASN A 30 -11.34 13.90 -0.54
CA ASN A 30 -12.27 13.36 -1.52
C ASN A 30 -12.63 11.91 -1.16
N SER A 31 -13.85 11.51 -1.50
CA SER A 31 -14.21 10.10 -1.68
C SER A 31 -13.77 9.63 -3.08
N VAL A 32 -13.22 8.42 -3.19
CA VAL A 32 -12.86 7.84 -4.50
C VAL A 32 -14.10 7.41 -5.28
N ILE A 33 -15.18 7.04 -4.58
CA ILE A 33 -16.45 6.62 -5.17
C ILE A 33 -17.56 7.60 -4.77
N ASN A 34 -18.47 7.86 -5.68
CA ASN A 34 -19.60 8.75 -5.47
C ASN A 34 -20.72 8.08 -4.64
N GLY A 35 -21.70 8.87 -4.22
CA GLY A 35 -22.88 8.40 -3.50
C GLY A 35 -22.71 8.47 -1.99
N SER A 36 -21.77 7.72 -1.42
CA SER A 36 -21.49 7.72 0.01
C SER A 36 -20.03 7.45 0.33
N TYR A 37 -19.54 8.02 1.44
CA TYR A 37 -18.18 7.85 1.90
C TYR A 37 -18.10 6.64 2.83
N ALA A 38 -17.63 5.50 2.33
CA ALA A 38 -17.58 4.23 3.07
C ALA A 38 -16.79 4.31 4.39
N LYS A 39 -15.85 5.25 4.49
CA LYS A 39 -15.05 5.52 5.70
C LYS A 39 -15.72 6.54 6.62
N SER A 40 -17.04 6.50 6.66
CA SER A 40 -17.83 7.26 7.63
C SER A 40 -18.94 6.41 8.21
N ILE A 41 -19.36 6.77 9.41
CA ILE A 41 -20.44 6.11 10.12
C ILE A 41 -21.36 7.19 10.67
N ALA A 42 -22.63 7.14 10.29
CA ALA A 42 -23.68 8.05 10.70
C ALA A 42 -24.77 7.29 11.46
N HIS A 43 -25.11 7.80 12.64
CA HIS A 43 -26.11 7.24 13.53
C HIS A 43 -27.03 8.32 14.06
N TYR A 44 -28.29 7.96 14.31
CA TYR A 44 -29.24 8.82 15.01
C TYR A 44 -30.21 8.00 15.85
N THR A 45 -30.79 8.66 16.86
CA THR A 45 -31.78 8.08 17.77
C THR A 45 -32.86 9.11 18.12
N GLY A 46 -34.01 8.60 18.58
CA GLY A 46 -35.15 9.44 18.96
C GLY A 46 -35.72 10.21 17.77
N GLU A 47 -36.02 11.49 17.99
CA GLU A 47 -36.59 12.37 16.96
C GLU A 47 -35.54 13.19 16.20
N SER A 48 -34.27 12.98 16.48
CA SER A 48 -33.18 13.54 15.67
C SER A 48 -32.94 12.69 14.45
N TRP A 49 -32.32 13.28 13.43
CA TRP A 49 -32.06 12.60 12.18
C TRP A 49 -30.81 13.15 11.51
N ILE A 50 -30.06 12.26 10.86
CA ILE A 50 -28.96 12.61 9.96
C ILE A 50 -29.06 11.76 8.69
N GLN A 51 -28.92 12.40 7.54
CA GLN A 51 -28.93 11.73 6.25
C GLN A 51 -27.75 10.77 6.15
N ASN A 52 -28.03 9.54 5.74
CA ASN A 52 -27.03 8.51 5.50
C ASN A 52 -27.50 7.53 4.41
N VAL A 53 -26.55 6.84 3.81
CA VAL A 53 -26.75 5.72 2.89
C VAL A 53 -26.06 4.52 3.50
N SER A 54 -26.82 3.50 3.92
CA SER A 54 -26.27 2.33 4.63
C SER A 54 -25.35 2.72 5.78
N TYR A 55 -25.78 3.69 6.60
CA TYR A 55 -25.01 4.25 7.72
C TYR A 55 -23.77 5.06 7.32
N SER A 56 -23.49 5.31 6.04
CA SER A 56 -22.39 6.19 5.60
C SER A 56 -22.89 7.59 5.24
N LEU A 57 -22.05 8.61 5.43
CA LEU A 57 -22.34 9.98 4.99
C LEU A 57 -22.44 10.07 3.46
N PRO A 58 -23.43 10.79 2.92
CA PRO A 58 -23.49 11.06 1.49
C PRO A 58 -22.34 11.96 1.00
N VAL A 59 -21.98 11.78 -0.26
CA VAL A 59 -20.94 12.57 -0.95
C VAL A 59 -21.59 13.46 -2.01
N SER A 60 -21.12 14.71 -2.13
CA SER A 60 -21.60 15.70 -3.10
C SER A 60 -20.56 15.95 -4.18
N ASP A 61 -20.91 15.64 -5.42
CA ASP A 61 -20.02 15.82 -6.60
C ASP A 61 -20.21 17.18 -7.29
N SER A 62 -21.12 18.03 -6.78
CA SER A 62 -21.49 19.31 -7.40
C SER A 62 -21.04 20.54 -6.60
N LEU A 63 -20.80 20.36 -5.30
CA LEU A 63 -20.35 21.41 -4.40
C LEU A 63 -19.17 20.86 -3.60
N PHE A 64 -17.98 21.36 -3.90
CA PHE A 64 -16.72 20.96 -3.27
C PHE A 64 -15.77 22.15 -3.22
N PHE A 65 -14.82 22.11 -2.30
CA PHE A 65 -13.73 23.06 -2.21
C PHE A 65 -12.52 22.52 -2.97
N THR A 66 -12.12 21.29 -2.68
CA THR A 66 -11.12 20.55 -3.45
C THR A 66 -11.77 19.82 -4.62
N PRO A 67 -11.20 19.89 -5.85
CA PRO A 67 -11.82 19.26 -7.03
C PRO A 67 -12.08 17.77 -6.82
N GLY A 68 -13.35 17.37 -7.01
CA GLY A 68 -13.83 16.01 -6.87
C GLY A 68 -15.19 15.97 -6.18
N ASN A 69 -15.22 16.04 -4.86
CA ASN A 69 -16.43 16.00 -4.05
C ASN A 69 -16.24 16.50 -2.62
N SER A 70 -17.33 16.64 -1.87
CA SER A 70 -17.33 16.95 -0.43
C SER A 70 -18.31 16.07 0.35
N LEU A 71 -18.22 16.03 1.68
CA LEU A 71 -19.21 15.35 2.51
C LEU A 71 -20.47 16.22 2.67
N SER A 72 -21.63 15.64 2.39
CA SER A 72 -22.93 16.29 2.61
C SER A 72 -23.48 15.92 3.98
N LEU A 73 -23.66 16.91 4.85
CA LEU A 73 -24.21 16.74 6.19
C LEU A 73 -25.58 17.40 6.27
N ARG A 74 -26.63 16.58 6.16
CA ARG A 74 -28.03 17.01 6.31
C ARG A 74 -28.64 16.43 7.57
N TYR A 75 -29.16 17.27 8.45
CA TYR A 75 -29.62 16.82 9.77
C TYR A 75 -30.76 17.65 10.37
N VAL A 76 -31.45 17.05 11.34
CA VAL A 76 -32.46 17.67 12.21
C VAL A 76 -32.10 17.33 13.66
N SER A 77 -32.12 18.33 14.54
CA SER A 77 -31.70 18.19 15.94
C SER A 77 -32.91 18.36 16.87
N SER A 78 -33.51 17.26 17.33
CA SER A 78 -34.61 17.32 18.32
C SER A 78 -34.07 17.34 19.76
N PRO A 79 -34.78 17.97 20.71
CA PRO A 79 -34.50 17.81 22.15
C PRO A 79 -34.55 16.35 22.63
N ASN A 80 -35.37 15.51 21.99
CA ASN A 80 -35.58 14.10 22.37
C ASN A 80 -34.84 13.13 21.43
N GLY A 81 -33.69 13.53 20.92
CA GLY A 81 -32.89 12.71 20.02
C GLY A 81 -31.43 13.10 20.01
N LYS A 82 -30.63 12.27 19.34
CA LYS A 82 -29.21 12.53 19.06
C LYS A 82 -28.85 12.08 17.66
N TRP A 83 -27.84 12.70 17.09
CA TRP A 83 -27.15 12.18 15.92
C TRP A 83 -25.64 12.35 16.08
N GLU A 84 -24.89 11.44 15.46
CA GLU A 84 -23.43 11.40 15.41
C GLU A 84 -23.01 10.99 14.00
N ALA A 85 -21.94 11.61 13.49
CA ALA A 85 -21.28 11.20 12.26
C ALA A 85 -19.76 11.15 12.46
N SER A 86 -19.20 9.95 12.35
CA SER A 86 -17.77 9.66 12.44
C SER A 86 -17.14 9.61 11.06
N ILE A 87 -16.01 10.25 10.89
CA ILE A 87 -15.11 10.18 9.72
C ILE A 87 -13.86 9.42 10.17
N LEU A 88 -13.65 8.23 9.61
CA LEU A 88 -12.61 7.30 10.03
C LEU A 88 -11.26 7.65 9.39
N ASN A 89 -10.18 7.46 10.14
CA ASN A 89 -8.81 7.59 9.67
C ASN A 89 -8.16 6.22 9.50
N ASP A 90 -8.15 5.72 8.26
CA ASP A 90 -7.58 4.43 7.89
C ASP A 90 -6.63 4.52 6.67
N LYS A 91 -6.32 5.74 6.20
CA LYS A 91 -5.64 5.95 4.91
C LYS A 91 -4.17 5.53 4.92
N GLN A 92 -3.53 5.58 6.09
CA GLN A 92 -2.07 5.46 6.24
C GLN A 92 -1.64 4.18 6.97
N LYS A 93 -0.53 3.60 6.50
CA LYS A 93 0.11 2.42 7.11
C LYS A 93 0.87 2.80 8.37
N PHE A 94 1.38 4.03 8.43
CA PHE A 94 1.97 4.63 9.63
C PHE A 94 1.25 5.93 9.92
N PRO A 95 0.38 5.96 10.94
CA PRO A 95 -0.51 7.09 11.10
C PRO A 95 0.24 8.32 11.60
N TYR A 96 -0.26 9.49 11.22
CA TYR A 96 0.26 10.77 11.68
C TYR A 96 0.17 10.89 13.21
N LEU A 97 1.28 11.29 13.83
CA LEU A 97 1.36 11.49 15.28
C LEU A 97 1.10 12.97 15.63
N ILE A 98 -0.04 13.22 16.27
CA ILE A 98 -0.51 14.57 16.58
C ILE A 98 0.43 15.31 17.54
N ALA A 99 0.71 16.57 17.20
CA ALA A 99 1.45 17.53 18.01
C ALA A 99 0.53 18.46 18.79
N LYS A 100 1.05 19.05 19.87
CA LYS A 100 0.30 20.02 20.70
C LYS A 100 -0.01 21.30 19.93
N ASP A 101 0.88 21.70 19.03
CA ASP A 101 0.79 22.89 18.21
C ASP A 101 0.09 22.66 16.87
N ASP A 102 -0.41 21.45 16.60
CA ASP A 102 -1.24 21.22 15.43
C ASP A 102 -2.60 21.95 15.54
N GLN A 103 -3.20 22.20 14.40
CA GLN A 103 -4.54 22.75 14.22
C GLN A 103 -5.36 21.74 13.43
N LEU A 104 -6.55 21.39 13.91
CA LEU A 104 -7.56 20.76 13.07
C LEU A 104 -8.17 21.85 12.19
N THR A 105 -8.06 21.70 10.88
CA THR A 105 -8.65 22.62 9.91
C THR A 105 -9.58 21.90 8.95
N PHE A 106 -10.66 22.55 8.54
CA PHE A 106 -11.53 22.09 7.47
C PHE A 106 -12.32 23.22 6.83
N LYS A 107 -12.87 22.95 5.65
CA LYS A 107 -13.75 23.84 4.91
C LYS A 107 -15.20 23.48 5.21
N LEU A 108 -16.00 24.49 5.52
CA LEU A 108 -17.42 24.36 5.86
C LEU A 108 -18.25 25.25 4.95
N PHE A 109 -19.22 24.69 4.25
CA PHE A 109 -20.20 25.43 3.47
C PHE A 109 -21.57 25.30 4.13
N ILE A 110 -22.22 26.42 4.45
CA ILE A 110 -23.54 26.45 5.10
C ILE A 110 -24.57 26.85 4.04
N GLN A 111 -25.40 25.89 3.59
CA GLN A 111 -26.38 26.12 2.51
C GLN A 111 -27.78 26.46 3.03
N SER A 112 -28.09 26.12 4.29
CA SER A 112 -29.35 26.49 4.93
C SER A 112 -29.18 27.67 5.90
N ASN A 113 -30.29 28.21 6.40
CA ASN A 113 -30.31 29.21 7.48
C ASN A 113 -29.94 28.61 8.85
N THR A 114 -28.85 27.84 8.91
CA THR A 114 -28.33 27.22 10.14
C THR A 114 -27.73 28.32 11.02
N GLU A 115 -28.19 28.44 12.25
CA GLU A 115 -27.62 29.37 13.22
C GLU A 115 -26.34 28.81 13.87
N LYS A 116 -25.49 29.67 14.42
CA LYS A 116 -24.23 29.27 15.08
C LYS A 116 -24.43 28.18 16.13
N GLY A 117 -25.45 28.31 16.99
CA GLY A 117 -25.74 27.31 18.04
C GLY A 117 -26.30 25.98 17.53
N GLN A 118 -26.59 25.87 16.24
CA GLN A 118 -27.10 24.67 15.57
C GLN A 118 -26.01 23.94 14.77
N LEU A 119 -24.83 24.54 14.61
CA LEU A 119 -23.67 23.87 14.00
C LEU A 119 -23.16 22.75 14.91
N PRO A 120 -22.71 21.61 14.36
CA PRO A 120 -22.22 20.50 15.16
C PRO A 120 -21.10 20.88 16.11
N LYS A 121 -20.93 20.07 17.15
CA LYS A 121 -19.65 19.99 17.85
C LYS A 121 -18.76 18.95 17.18
N VAL A 122 -17.46 19.09 17.42
CA VAL A 122 -16.46 18.13 16.96
C VAL A 122 -15.73 17.49 18.13
N THR A 123 -15.56 16.17 18.04
CA THR A 123 -14.82 15.34 19.00
C THR A 123 -13.75 14.55 18.22
N LEU A 124 -12.60 14.31 18.84
CA LEU A 124 -11.56 13.45 18.27
C LEU A 124 -11.52 12.12 19.02
N GLN A 125 -11.41 11.01 18.28
CA GLN A 125 -11.28 9.66 18.83
C GLN A 125 -9.86 9.15 18.62
N GLN A 126 -9.30 8.52 19.65
CA GLN A 126 -8.02 7.84 19.64
C GLN A 126 -8.20 6.44 20.24
N ASN A 127 -8.39 5.45 19.36
CA ASN A 127 -8.81 4.09 19.75
C ASN A 127 -10.10 4.15 20.60
N ASP A 128 -10.08 3.64 21.82
CA ASP A 128 -11.25 3.57 22.72
C ASP A 128 -11.50 4.87 23.51
N THR A 129 -10.71 5.92 23.29
CA THR A 129 -10.82 7.18 24.04
C THR A 129 -11.29 8.33 23.15
N ARG A 130 -12.14 9.20 23.70
CA ARG A 130 -12.64 10.41 23.03
C ARG A 130 -12.25 11.65 23.82
N THR A 131 -11.99 12.74 23.11
CA THR A 131 -11.78 14.06 23.71
C THR A 131 -13.10 14.66 24.17
N ASN A 132 -13.07 15.83 24.81
CA ASN A 132 -14.29 16.63 24.90
C ASN A 132 -14.77 17.08 23.50
N ALA A 133 -16.07 17.37 23.43
CA ALA A 133 -16.67 18.02 22.29
C ALA A 133 -16.33 19.52 22.25
N VAL A 134 -15.97 20.02 21.08
CA VAL A 134 -15.61 21.42 20.83
C VAL A 134 -16.64 22.03 19.88
N ASP A 135 -17.23 23.16 20.25
CA ASP A 135 -18.18 23.87 19.40
C ASP A 135 -17.47 24.54 18.22
N ILE A 136 -17.82 24.12 17.00
CA ILE A 136 -17.21 24.57 15.75
C ILE A 136 -17.48 26.07 15.52
N ALA A 137 -18.63 26.58 15.96
CA ALA A 137 -19.04 27.96 15.71
C ALA A 137 -18.09 29.00 16.33
N ASN A 138 -17.34 28.61 17.37
CA ASN A 138 -16.35 29.45 18.04
C ASN A 138 -15.04 29.63 17.24
N TYR A 139 -14.86 28.89 16.16
CA TYR A 139 -13.62 28.84 15.37
C TYR A 139 -13.86 29.18 13.89
N ILE A 140 -14.93 29.94 13.63
CA ILE A 140 -15.28 30.54 12.34
C ILE A 140 -15.15 32.05 12.49
N ASP A 141 -14.19 32.66 11.80
CA ASP A 141 -13.96 34.11 11.85
C ASP A 141 -15.07 34.87 11.09
N ASP A 142 -15.25 34.58 9.80
CA ASP A 142 -16.15 35.30 8.90
C ASP A 142 -17.42 34.49 8.59
N PHE A 143 -18.28 34.28 9.60
CA PHE A 143 -19.50 33.48 9.45
C PHE A 143 -20.42 34.02 8.35
N ALA A 144 -20.69 33.21 7.33
CA ALA A 144 -21.54 33.54 6.19
C ALA A 144 -22.22 32.29 5.61
N TYR A 145 -23.28 32.51 4.82
CA TYR A 145 -23.99 31.47 4.09
C TYR A 145 -23.48 31.40 2.64
N ASP A 146 -23.70 30.26 2.00
CA ASP A 146 -23.43 30.04 0.56
C ASP A 146 -21.98 30.35 0.12
N THR A 147 -21.02 30.16 1.04
CA THR A 147 -19.59 30.30 0.77
C THR A 147 -18.77 29.31 1.62
N TRP A 148 -17.57 28.99 1.17
CA TRP A 148 -16.64 28.12 1.90
C TRP A 148 -15.96 28.88 3.03
N LEU A 149 -16.33 28.54 4.26
CA LEU A 149 -15.75 29.06 5.49
C LEU A 149 -14.53 28.24 5.90
N ASN A 150 -13.59 28.88 6.58
CA ASN A 150 -12.45 28.21 7.20
C ASN A 150 -12.74 27.95 8.68
N VAL A 151 -12.67 26.69 9.10
CA VAL A 151 -12.65 26.31 10.51
C VAL A 151 -11.21 25.98 10.90
N SER A 152 -10.72 26.54 12.01
CA SER A 152 -9.39 26.26 12.54
C SER A 152 -9.39 26.12 14.06
N ILE A 153 -9.29 24.88 14.54
CA ILE A 153 -9.37 24.55 15.97
C ILE A 153 -7.99 24.10 16.46
N PRO A 154 -7.37 24.81 17.41
CA PRO A 154 -6.12 24.36 18.01
C PRO A 154 -6.29 23.01 18.70
N VAL A 155 -5.37 22.06 18.46
CA VAL A 155 -5.40 20.74 19.10
C VAL A 155 -5.46 20.84 20.63
N ALA A 156 -4.85 21.88 21.20
CA ALA A 156 -4.89 22.17 22.63
C ALA A 156 -6.30 22.41 23.22
N LYS A 157 -7.34 22.57 22.38
CA LYS A 157 -8.75 22.73 22.80
C LYS A 157 -9.46 21.41 23.02
N PHE A 158 -8.89 20.29 22.56
CA PHE A 158 -9.40 18.95 22.77
C PHE A 158 -8.80 18.34 24.05
N VAL A 159 -9.39 18.66 25.20
CA VAL A 159 -9.13 18.02 26.49
C VAL A 159 -9.33 16.51 26.39
N GLY A 160 -8.38 15.74 26.89
CA GLY A 160 -8.35 14.27 26.78
C GLY A 160 -7.52 13.74 25.61
N ILE A 161 -6.99 14.61 24.75
CA ILE A 161 -6.11 14.20 23.66
C ILE A 161 -4.77 13.66 24.19
N SER A 162 -4.40 12.47 23.71
CA SER A 162 -3.09 11.84 23.91
C SER A 162 -2.15 12.27 22.80
N LEU A 163 -1.23 13.19 23.10
CA LEU A 163 -0.19 13.62 22.16
C LEU A 163 0.71 12.46 21.75
N GLY A 164 1.20 12.49 20.51
CA GLY A 164 2.05 11.41 19.97
C GLY A 164 1.31 10.11 19.69
N LYS A 165 -0.03 10.10 19.78
CA LYS A 165 -0.89 9.01 19.32
C LYS A 165 -1.69 9.44 18.08
N PRO A 166 -2.05 8.49 17.20
CA PRO A 166 -2.91 8.76 16.06
C PRO A 166 -4.33 9.15 16.48
N VAL A 167 -5.04 9.86 15.61
CA VAL A 167 -6.50 9.99 15.66
C VAL A 167 -7.09 8.94 14.74
N SER A 168 -7.98 8.11 15.28
CA SER A 168 -8.68 7.05 14.53
C SER A 168 -9.98 7.54 13.91
N ALA A 169 -10.62 8.58 14.47
CA ALA A 169 -11.78 9.21 13.86
C ALA A 169 -11.98 10.67 14.29
N LEU A 170 -12.58 11.47 13.40
CA LEU A 170 -13.22 12.75 13.74
C LEU A 170 -14.73 12.55 13.83
N ILE A 171 -15.35 13.07 14.88
CA ILE A 171 -16.76 12.85 15.17
C ILE A 171 -17.48 14.19 15.19
N LEU A 172 -18.50 14.32 14.34
CA LEU A 172 -19.44 15.43 14.35
C LEU A 172 -20.68 14.99 15.13
N GLU A 173 -21.06 15.78 16.13
CA GLU A 173 -22.18 15.44 17.01
C GLU A 173 -23.16 16.60 17.14
N GLN A 174 -24.43 16.24 17.41
CA GLN A 174 -25.52 17.18 17.57
C GLN A 174 -25.19 18.29 18.59
N ASN A 175 -25.38 19.53 18.16
CA ASN A 175 -25.37 20.71 19.03
C ASN A 175 -26.74 21.39 18.99
N GLY A 176 -27.14 21.93 20.14
CA GLY A 176 -28.42 22.61 20.28
C GLY A 176 -29.62 21.76 19.83
N THR A 177 -30.73 22.44 19.61
CA THR A 177 -31.97 21.86 19.10
C THR A 177 -32.58 22.79 18.07
N ALA A 178 -33.02 22.23 16.95
CA ALA A 178 -33.68 22.94 15.86
C ALA A 178 -34.49 21.93 15.05
N LEU A 179 -35.80 22.18 14.95
CA LEU A 179 -36.73 21.32 14.20
C LEU A 179 -36.66 21.56 12.68
N GLN A 180 -35.91 22.57 12.24
CA GLN A 180 -35.61 22.79 10.83
C GLN A 180 -34.54 21.82 10.33
N THR A 181 -34.54 21.54 9.03
CA THR A 181 -33.46 20.80 8.39
C THR A 181 -32.27 21.72 8.13
N ASN A 182 -31.10 21.32 8.63
CA ASN A 182 -29.83 21.96 8.35
C ASN A 182 -29.10 21.21 7.24
N GLN A 183 -28.42 21.93 6.34
CA GLN A 183 -27.65 21.41 5.22
C GLN A 183 -26.28 22.07 5.21
N LEU A 184 -25.25 21.28 5.48
CA LEU A 184 -23.85 21.69 5.47
C LEU A 184 -23.06 20.82 4.48
N PHE A 185 -21.96 21.35 3.97
CA PHE A 185 -20.95 20.56 3.27
C PHE A 185 -19.60 20.75 3.94
N ILE A 186 -18.85 19.66 4.08
CA ILE A 186 -17.55 19.65 4.74
C ILE A 186 -16.52 19.07 3.79
N ASP A 187 -15.42 19.77 3.65
CA ASP A 187 -14.33 19.38 2.77
C ASP A 187 -12.97 19.67 3.41
N GLN A 188 -11.93 19.00 2.93
CA GLN A 188 -10.54 19.21 3.32
C GLN A 188 -10.30 19.18 4.84
N ILE A 189 -10.71 18.10 5.49
CA ILE A 189 -10.48 17.85 6.92
C ILE A 189 -9.05 17.38 7.15
N GLU A 190 -8.28 18.13 7.92
CA GLU A 190 -6.85 17.88 8.08
C GLU A 190 -6.24 18.43 9.38
N PHE A 191 -5.07 17.90 9.74
CA PHE A 191 -4.21 18.46 10.77
C PHE A 191 -3.03 19.20 10.14
N LEU A 192 -2.96 20.50 10.41
CA LEU A 192 -1.85 21.36 9.99
C LEU A 192 -0.97 21.76 11.18
N PRO A 193 0.36 21.78 11.02
CA PRO A 193 1.21 22.39 12.03
C PRO A 193 0.92 23.89 12.11
N LYS A 194 0.96 24.49 13.31
CA LYS A 194 0.76 25.95 13.47
C LYS A 194 1.70 26.79 12.61
N ASN A 195 2.91 26.30 12.37
CA ASN A 195 3.92 26.96 11.55
C ASN A 195 4.17 26.13 10.29
N TYR A 196 3.65 26.60 9.15
CA TYR A 196 3.98 26.08 7.83
C TYR A 196 4.59 27.21 6.96
N PRO A 197 5.32 26.87 5.88
CA PRO A 197 5.92 27.86 4.99
C PRO A 197 4.87 28.76 4.33
N LYS A 198 5.13 30.07 4.31
CA LYS A 198 4.24 31.11 3.74
C LYS A 198 4.87 31.87 2.58
N VAL A 199 5.94 31.33 1.97
CA VAL A 199 6.57 31.98 0.81
C VAL A 199 5.60 31.93 -0.35
N ARG A 200 5.29 33.10 -0.93
CA ARG A 200 4.38 33.24 -2.06
C ARG A 200 4.88 32.46 -3.27
N LEU A 201 3.97 31.72 -3.91
CA LEU A 201 4.25 30.99 -5.15
C LEU A 201 4.24 31.96 -6.34
N SER A 202 5.42 32.38 -6.78
CA SER A 202 5.58 33.36 -7.87
C SER A 202 5.99 32.74 -9.21
N SER A 203 6.61 31.56 -9.20
CA SER A 203 6.99 30.83 -10.41
C SER A 203 5.80 30.07 -10.99
N ALA A 204 5.67 30.11 -12.31
CA ALA A 204 4.71 29.27 -13.03
C ALA A 204 4.97 27.77 -12.79
N ALA A 205 3.91 26.98 -12.81
CA ALA A 205 4.03 25.53 -12.74
C ALA A 205 4.59 24.93 -14.04
N ILE A 206 5.19 23.74 -13.96
CA ILE A 206 5.88 23.13 -15.11
C ILE A 206 5.24 21.77 -15.43
N LEU A 207 4.32 21.77 -16.38
CA LEU A 207 3.81 20.55 -17.02
C LEU A 207 4.82 20.07 -18.06
N SER A 208 5.69 19.16 -17.63
CA SER A 208 6.88 18.73 -18.37
C SER A 208 6.57 17.80 -19.54
N LYS A 209 5.60 16.90 -19.37
CA LYS A 209 5.19 15.93 -20.38
C LYS A 209 3.70 15.64 -20.27
N ILE A 210 3.08 15.44 -21.43
CA ILE A 210 1.76 14.84 -21.56
C ILE A 210 1.83 13.70 -22.58
N SER A 211 1.15 12.59 -22.30
CA SER A 211 1.00 11.47 -23.23
C SER A 211 -0.33 10.78 -23.00
N SER A 212 -0.76 9.93 -23.93
CA SER A 212 -1.99 9.14 -23.75
C SER A 212 -1.81 7.69 -24.19
N VAL A 213 -2.45 6.79 -23.46
CA VAL A 213 -2.67 5.40 -23.86
C VAL A 213 -4.14 5.10 -23.68
N ASP A 214 -4.81 4.67 -24.76
CA ASP A 214 -6.26 4.47 -24.75
C ASP A 214 -7.00 5.76 -24.34
N LYS A 215 -7.90 5.70 -23.36
CA LYS A 215 -8.60 6.86 -22.80
C LYS A 215 -7.86 7.52 -21.62
N GLN A 216 -6.66 7.05 -21.28
CA GLN A 216 -5.88 7.60 -20.17
C GLN A 216 -4.90 8.63 -20.70
N VAL A 217 -4.93 9.82 -20.12
CA VAL A 217 -3.96 10.89 -20.32
C VAL A 217 -3.02 10.91 -19.12
N GLU A 218 -1.73 10.69 -19.35
CA GLU A 218 -0.68 10.82 -18.34
C GLU A 218 -0.11 12.23 -18.38
N LEU A 219 -0.15 12.91 -17.23
CA LEU A 219 0.48 14.21 -16.98
C LEU A 219 1.69 14.02 -16.09
N VAL A 220 2.83 14.61 -16.44
CA VAL A 220 4.06 14.57 -15.64
C VAL A 220 4.62 15.97 -15.47
N TRP A 221 5.02 16.32 -14.25
CA TRP A 221 5.53 17.64 -13.90
C TRP A 221 6.87 17.59 -13.19
N GLN A 222 7.54 18.75 -13.12
CA GLN A 222 8.77 18.92 -12.36
C GLN A 222 8.54 19.91 -11.22
N LEU A 223 8.80 19.48 -9.99
CA LEU A 223 8.63 20.31 -8.81
C LEU A 223 9.87 21.18 -8.57
N PRO A 224 9.71 22.49 -8.32
CA PRO A 224 10.80 23.32 -7.85
C PRO A 224 11.11 23.01 -6.38
N LEU A 225 12.34 23.32 -5.95
CA LEU A 225 12.73 23.20 -4.54
C LEU A 225 12.13 24.35 -3.72
N THR A 226 10.85 24.28 -3.40
CA THR A 226 10.17 25.29 -2.57
C THR A 226 9.23 24.63 -1.57
N PRO A 227 9.48 24.76 -0.25
CA PRO A 227 8.72 24.04 0.78
C PRO A 227 7.29 24.58 0.96
N SER A 228 6.92 25.69 0.34
CA SER A 228 5.55 26.22 0.37
C SER A 228 4.59 25.49 -0.56
N ILE A 229 5.07 24.75 -1.55
CA ILE A 229 4.18 24.03 -2.46
C ILE A 229 3.68 22.78 -1.75
N ARG A 230 2.36 22.66 -1.70
CA ARG A 230 1.68 21.57 -1.01
C ARG A 230 0.96 20.64 -1.98
N TYR A 231 0.29 21.22 -2.97
CA TYR A 231 -0.43 20.46 -3.99
C TYR A 231 -0.10 20.92 -5.41
N VAL A 232 -0.45 20.06 -6.35
CA VAL A 232 -0.55 20.33 -7.77
C VAL A 232 -2.03 20.24 -8.13
N LYS A 233 -2.59 21.34 -8.64
CA LYS A 233 -3.98 21.37 -9.12
C LYS A 233 -3.99 21.27 -10.64
N ILE A 234 -4.82 20.38 -11.16
CA ILE A 234 -4.87 20.02 -12.57
C ILE A 234 -6.15 20.58 -13.18
N TYR A 235 -6.00 21.25 -14.31
CA TYR A 235 -7.09 21.81 -15.08
C TYR A 235 -7.16 21.16 -16.46
N ARG A 236 -8.38 20.87 -16.92
CA ARG A 236 -8.65 20.33 -18.25
C ARG A 236 -9.64 21.22 -18.99
N SER A 237 -9.48 21.31 -20.30
CA SER A 237 -10.40 21.95 -21.23
C SER A 237 -10.56 21.08 -22.48
N GLU A 238 -11.75 21.09 -23.09
CA GLU A 238 -12.02 20.43 -24.37
C GLU A 238 -11.98 21.42 -25.55
N ASP A 239 -12.01 22.73 -25.28
CA ASP A 239 -12.09 23.81 -26.26
C ASP A 239 -10.93 24.80 -26.18
N LYS A 240 -9.95 24.54 -25.31
CA LYS A 240 -8.80 25.41 -24.98
C LYS A 240 -9.18 26.74 -24.31
N LEU A 241 -10.45 26.98 -24.03
CA LEU A 241 -10.96 28.24 -23.46
C LEU A 241 -11.44 28.01 -22.03
N ASN A 242 -12.34 27.05 -21.85
CA ASN A 242 -13.00 26.76 -20.59
C ASN A 242 -12.25 25.65 -19.85
N PHE A 243 -11.36 26.06 -18.94
CA PHE A 243 -10.60 25.15 -18.08
C PHE A 243 -11.34 24.87 -16.77
N GLN A 244 -11.65 23.61 -16.52
CA GLN A 244 -12.24 23.14 -15.27
C GLN A 244 -11.18 22.41 -14.43
N PRO A 245 -11.16 22.62 -13.11
CA PRO A 245 -10.28 21.84 -12.24
C PRO A 245 -10.80 20.41 -12.14
N ILE A 246 -9.93 19.44 -12.38
CA ILE A 246 -10.30 18.00 -12.40
C ILE A 246 -9.67 17.19 -11.27
N ALA A 247 -8.57 17.68 -10.70
CA ALA A 247 -7.88 17.00 -9.61
C ALA A 247 -6.98 17.97 -8.83
N ILE A 248 -6.70 17.61 -7.58
CA ILE A 248 -5.66 18.20 -6.75
C ILE A 248 -4.87 17.07 -6.11
N LEU A 249 -3.54 17.09 -6.23
CA LEU A 249 -2.68 15.99 -5.80
C LEU A 249 -1.53 16.50 -4.95
N PRO A 250 -1.13 15.77 -3.89
CA PRO A 250 -0.02 16.18 -3.04
C PRO A 250 1.31 16.10 -3.81
N ILE A 251 2.27 16.96 -3.45
CA ILE A 251 3.56 17.09 -4.14
C ILE A 251 4.43 15.81 -4.16
N TYR A 252 4.20 14.86 -3.26
CA TYR A 252 4.94 13.59 -3.34
C TYR A 252 4.51 12.73 -4.53
N VAL A 253 3.41 13.08 -5.19
CA VAL A 253 3.00 12.55 -6.49
C VAL A 253 3.59 13.43 -7.59
N GLN A 254 4.29 12.83 -8.55
CA GLN A 254 4.95 13.57 -9.65
C GLN A 254 4.26 13.43 -11.01
N LYS A 255 3.15 12.67 -11.04
CA LYS A 255 2.39 12.38 -12.24
C LYS A 255 0.94 12.05 -11.90
N SER A 256 0.05 12.27 -12.86
CA SER A 256 -1.38 11.99 -12.72
C SER A 256 -1.89 11.27 -13.97
N LEU A 257 -2.93 10.46 -13.79
CA LEU A 257 -3.74 9.96 -14.87
C LEU A 257 -5.09 10.66 -14.85
N ASP A 258 -5.54 11.11 -16.01
CA ASP A 258 -6.89 11.58 -16.25
C ASP A 258 -7.54 10.70 -17.31
N ARG A 259 -8.72 10.14 -17.00
CA ARG A 259 -9.50 9.34 -17.94
C ARG A 259 -10.52 10.22 -18.65
N VAL A 260 -10.45 10.23 -19.97
CA VAL A 260 -11.34 11.02 -20.82
C VAL A 260 -12.41 10.16 -21.49
N ASN A 261 -13.46 10.80 -21.99
CA ASN A 261 -14.65 10.09 -22.47
C ASN A 261 -14.51 9.58 -23.91
N GLU A 262 -13.78 10.29 -24.76
CA GLU A 262 -13.78 10.08 -26.21
C GLU A 262 -12.39 9.79 -26.76
N TYR A 263 -12.35 9.06 -27.88
CA TYR A 263 -11.14 8.89 -28.69
C TYR A 263 -11.07 9.96 -29.77
N ASN A 264 -9.87 10.26 -30.25
CA ASN A 264 -9.59 11.19 -31.35
C ASN A 264 -10.09 12.62 -31.08
N LYS A 265 -10.41 12.96 -29.82
CA LYS A 265 -10.72 14.30 -29.36
C LYS A 265 -9.48 14.92 -28.73
N SER A 266 -9.29 16.23 -28.95
CA SER A 266 -8.18 16.97 -28.36
C SER A 266 -8.57 17.46 -26.97
N TYR A 267 -7.68 17.25 -26.01
CA TYR A 267 -7.82 17.68 -24.64
C TYR A 267 -6.65 18.58 -24.28
N TYR A 268 -6.94 19.65 -23.55
CA TYR A 268 -5.98 20.68 -23.19
C TYR A 268 -5.81 20.71 -21.67
N TYR A 269 -4.56 20.74 -21.21
CA TYR A 269 -4.23 20.69 -19.79
C TYR A 269 -3.29 21.81 -19.40
N LYS A 270 -3.48 22.30 -18.18
CA LYS A 270 -2.54 23.17 -17.46
C LYS A 270 -2.58 22.82 -15.98
N ILE A 271 -1.51 23.14 -15.26
CA ILE A 271 -1.42 22.90 -13.83
C ILE A 271 -1.07 24.18 -13.07
N ALA A 272 -1.36 24.21 -11.78
CA ALA A 272 -0.87 25.21 -10.84
C ALA A 272 -0.28 24.54 -9.60
N TRP A 273 0.75 25.17 -9.01
CA TRP A 273 1.18 24.85 -7.66
C TRP A 273 0.22 25.50 -6.67
N VAL A 274 -0.03 24.83 -5.55
CA VAL A 274 -0.96 25.30 -4.51
C VAL A 274 -0.25 25.28 -3.17
N ASP A 275 -0.33 26.37 -2.42
CA ASP A 275 0.26 26.47 -1.09
C ASP A 275 -0.67 25.96 0.04
N TYR A 276 -0.22 26.07 1.29
CA TYR A 276 -0.97 25.68 2.48
C TYR A 276 -2.27 26.48 2.69
N ASN A 277 -2.41 27.65 2.07
CA ASN A 277 -3.61 28.48 2.12
C ASN A 277 -4.49 28.32 0.86
N TYR A 278 -4.19 27.33 0.02
CA TYR A 278 -4.86 27.10 -1.26
C TYR A 278 -4.72 28.24 -2.26
N VAL A 279 -3.66 29.05 -2.13
CA VAL A 279 -3.32 30.07 -3.12
C VAL A 279 -2.54 29.43 -4.25
N GLU A 280 -2.99 29.68 -5.48
CA GLU A 280 -2.41 29.12 -6.70
C GLU A 280 -1.24 29.97 -7.21
N SER A 281 -0.21 29.31 -7.76
CA SER A 281 0.82 29.94 -8.57
C SER A 281 0.26 30.39 -9.94
N PRO A 282 1.04 31.13 -10.75
CA PRO A 282 0.76 31.22 -12.17
C PRO A 282 0.69 29.81 -12.80
N PHE A 283 -0.19 29.65 -13.80
CA PHE A 283 -0.38 28.38 -14.51
C PHE A 283 0.85 27.98 -15.32
N SER A 284 0.99 26.68 -15.56
CA SER A 284 1.86 26.18 -16.61
C SER A 284 1.38 26.59 -18.00
N GLU A 285 2.27 26.46 -18.99
CA GLU A 285 1.87 26.43 -20.40
C GLU A 285 0.79 25.37 -20.64
N VAL A 286 -0.14 25.69 -21.54
CA VAL A 286 -1.19 24.76 -21.97
C VAL A 286 -0.57 23.68 -22.86
N ARG A 287 -0.82 22.42 -22.53
CA ARG A 287 -0.43 21.26 -23.33
C ARG A 287 -1.66 20.60 -23.94
N GLU A 288 -1.53 20.17 -25.19
CA GLU A 288 -2.58 19.47 -25.93
C GLU A 288 -2.21 18.00 -26.07
N VAL A 289 -3.22 17.13 -26.01
CA VAL A 289 -3.09 15.70 -26.29
C VAL A 289 -4.35 15.20 -26.98
N GLN A 290 -4.19 14.25 -27.90
CA GLN A 290 -5.30 13.57 -28.54
C GLN A 290 -5.24 12.09 -28.16
N THR A 291 -6.33 11.57 -27.60
CA THR A 291 -6.42 10.15 -27.21
C THR A 291 -6.65 9.26 -28.43
N LYS A 292 -6.17 8.02 -28.36
CA LYS A 292 -6.39 7.00 -29.39
C LYS A 292 -6.52 5.64 -28.73
N LYS A 293 -7.27 4.73 -29.34
CA LYS A 293 -7.39 3.36 -28.85
C LYS A 293 -6.01 2.70 -28.81
N GLY A 294 -5.62 2.21 -27.64
CA GLY A 294 -4.36 1.48 -27.46
C GLY A 294 -4.46 0.06 -28.01
N THR A 295 -3.35 -0.47 -28.53
CA THR A 295 -3.18 -1.89 -28.79
C THR A 295 -3.06 -2.68 -27.47
N ASP A 296 -3.29 -3.98 -27.51
CA ASP A 296 -3.13 -4.85 -26.34
C ASP A 296 -1.73 -4.75 -25.72
N THR A 297 -0.69 -4.65 -26.55
CA THR A 297 0.69 -4.50 -26.10
C THR A 297 0.92 -3.14 -25.45
N GLU A 298 0.42 -2.05 -26.04
CA GLU A 298 0.51 -0.72 -25.42
C GLU A 298 -0.22 -0.69 -24.07
N MET A 299 -1.39 -1.31 -23.98
CA MET A 299 -2.19 -1.42 -22.75
C MET A 299 -1.49 -2.21 -21.66
N LEU A 300 -0.96 -3.39 -21.98
CA LEU A 300 -0.23 -4.22 -21.01
C LEU A 300 1.04 -3.52 -20.52
N ASN A 301 1.78 -2.88 -21.42
CA ASN A 301 2.95 -2.10 -21.05
C ASN A 301 2.57 -0.91 -20.17
N PHE A 302 1.51 -0.19 -20.51
CA PHE A 302 1.00 0.93 -19.71
C PHE A 302 0.62 0.51 -18.30
N ILE A 303 -0.16 -0.57 -18.15
CA ILE A 303 -0.57 -1.12 -16.86
C ILE A 303 0.65 -1.55 -16.05
N ARG A 304 1.56 -2.34 -16.63
CA ARG A 304 2.82 -2.74 -15.98
C ARG A 304 3.63 -1.52 -15.53
N ASN A 305 3.80 -0.54 -16.39
CA ASN A 305 4.60 0.66 -16.10
C ASN A 305 3.97 1.51 -14.98
N ALA A 306 2.63 1.60 -14.93
CA ALA A 306 1.92 2.27 -13.84
C ALA A 306 2.21 1.58 -12.49
N HIS A 307 2.16 0.25 -12.43
CA HIS A 307 2.53 -0.50 -11.22
C HIS A 307 3.99 -0.29 -10.80
N VAL A 308 4.90 -0.18 -11.77
CA VAL A 308 6.33 0.06 -11.51
C VAL A 308 6.60 1.48 -10.99
N ASN A 309 5.85 2.49 -11.45
CA ASN A 309 5.97 3.87 -10.96
C ASN A 309 5.86 3.96 -9.43
N TYR A 310 5.06 3.07 -8.82
CA TYR A 310 4.93 3.00 -7.37
C TYR A 310 6.28 2.85 -6.66
N PHE A 311 7.20 2.06 -7.21
CA PHE A 311 8.53 1.82 -6.63
C PHE A 311 9.60 2.82 -7.07
N ILE A 312 9.40 3.45 -8.24
CA ILE A 312 10.24 4.55 -8.70
C ILE A 312 10.07 5.74 -7.75
N ASP A 313 8.83 6.03 -7.35
CA ASP A 313 8.50 7.28 -6.64
C ASP A 313 8.50 7.11 -5.10
N ASN A 314 8.17 5.94 -4.55
CA ASN A 314 8.01 5.75 -3.10
C ASN A 314 9.25 5.19 -2.42
N TYR A 315 10.16 6.09 -2.05
CA TYR A 315 11.39 5.72 -1.39
C TYR A 315 12.02 6.75 -0.47
N ASP A 316 12.83 6.27 0.47
CA ASP A 316 13.72 7.13 1.25
C ASP A 316 15.05 7.35 0.51
N VAL A 317 15.40 8.63 0.35
CA VAL A 317 16.54 9.07 -0.46
C VAL A 317 17.89 8.65 0.14
N ASN A 318 17.95 8.45 1.46
CA ASN A 318 19.19 8.15 2.19
C ASN A 318 19.53 6.66 2.10
N SER A 319 18.61 5.81 2.54
CA SER A 319 18.75 4.35 2.52
C SER A 319 18.65 3.76 1.12
N GLY A 320 17.91 4.42 0.23
CA GLY A 320 17.52 3.78 -1.03
C GLY A 320 16.35 2.79 -0.87
N MET A 321 15.88 2.51 0.35
CA MET A 321 14.86 1.50 0.60
C MET A 321 13.45 1.99 0.28
N PHE A 322 12.52 1.05 0.17
CA PHE A 322 11.11 1.35 -0.04
C PHE A 322 10.51 2.01 1.19
N LEU A 323 9.77 3.11 0.96
CA LEU A 323 9.12 3.91 1.98
C LEU A 323 7.61 3.60 1.94
N PRO A 324 7.08 2.79 2.88
CA PRO A 324 5.68 2.37 2.83
C PRO A 324 4.70 3.52 3.05
N ASP A 325 5.13 4.55 3.76
CA ASP A 325 4.32 5.74 4.03
C ASP A 325 5.20 6.97 4.23
N ARG A 326 4.67 8.14 3.86
CA ARG A 326 5.35 9.44 3.98
C ARG A 326 4.89 10.15 5.25
N GLY A 327 5.24 9.56 6.40
CA GLY A 327 4.91 10.12 7.71
C GLY A 327 5.63 11.44 8.04
N ASN A 328 5.07 12.20 8.98
CA ASN A 328 5.50 13.57 9.32
C ASN A 328 6.83 13.68 10.09
N ARG A 329 7.39 12.57 10.62
CA ARG A 329 8.50 12.63 11.59
C ARG A 329 9.61 11.60 11.41
N GLN A 330 9.33 10.44 10.83
CA GLN A 330 10.28 9.36 10.64
C GLN A 330 10.18 8.82 9.22
N ALA A 331 11.34 8.56 8.59
CA ALA A 331 11.39 7.91 7.30
C ALA A 331 11.42 6.40 7.52
N ILE A 332 10.27 5.80 7.82
CA ILE A 332 10.19 4.37 8.08
C ILE A 332 10.31 3.59 6.77
N VAL A 333 11.30 2.72 6.66
CA VAL A 333 11.54 1.87 5.49
C VAL A 333 11.30 0.41 5.84
N SER A 334 10.84 -0.38 4.87
CA SER A 334 10.51 -1.80 5.07
C SER A 334 11.47 -2.73 4.36
N THR A 335 11.97 -3.74 5.07
CA THR A 335 12.82 -4.80 4.51
C THR A 335 12.04 -5.65 3.51
N ASN A 336 10.88 -6.18 3.92
CA ASN A 336 10.04 -7.02 3.07
C ASN A 336 9.59 -6.26 1.81
N GLU A 337 9.05 -5.04 1.96
CA GLU A 337 8.54 -4.31 0.80
C GLU A 337 9.65 -3.79 -0.12
N THR A 338 10.87 -3.61 0.40
CA THR A 338 12.03 -3.31 -0.44
C THR A 338 12.36 -4.46 -1.38
N GLY A 339 12.16 -5.73 -0.98
CA GLY A 339 12.29 -6.86 -1.91
C GLY A 339 11.35 -6.73 -3.11
N TYR A 340 10.07 -6.37 -2.88
CA TYR A 340 9.09 -6.16 -3.95
C TYR A 340 9.49 -4.97 -4.83
N ALA A 341 9.98 -3.89 -4.21
CA ALA A 341 10.47 -2.73 -4.91
C ALA A 341 11.68 -3.06 -5.80
N ILE A 342 12.63 -3.89 -5.34
CA ILE A 342 13.77 -4.31 -6.16
C ILE A 342 13.28 -5.04 -7.41
N LEU A 343 12.37 -6.01 -7.28
CA LEU A 343 11.81 -6.71 -8.44
C LEU A 343 11.13 -5.75 -9.43
N GLY A 344 10.29 -4.83 -8.94
CA GLY A 344 9.65 -3.81 -9.77
C GLY A 344 10.65 -2.86 -10.44
N LEU A 345 11.72 -2.49 -9.74
CA LEU A 345 12.79 -1.62 -10.26
C LEU A 345 13.65 -2.32 -11.32
N LEU A 346 13.85 -3.65 -11.24
CA LEU A 346 14.48 -4.41 -12.31
C LEU A 346 13.60 -4.40 -13.58
N VAL A 347 12.29 -4.59 -13.43
CA VAL A 347 11.32 -4.43 -14.54
C VAL A 347 11.38 -3.01 -15.11
N ALA A 348 11.51 -1.99 -14.26
CA ALA A 348 11.69 -0.60 -14.66
C ALA A 348 12.94 -0.37 -15.52
N GLY A 349 14.07 -0.93 -15.08
CA GLY A 349 15.35 -0.82 -15.78
C GLY A 349 15.33 -1.50 -17.15
N GLU A 350 14.77 -2.71 -17.23
CA GLU A 350 14.66 -3.44 -18.49
C GLU A 350 13.77 -2.73 -19.50
N ASN A 351 12.70 -2.08 -19.02
CA ASN A 351 11.75 -1.37 -19.85
C ASN A 351 12.04 0.13 -19.99
N ASN A 352 13.26 0.56 -19.67
CA ASN A 352 13.75 1.93 -19.83
C ASN A 352 12.91 3.02 -19.13
N LEU A 353 12.22 2.69 -18.04
CA LEU A 353 11.51 3.67 -17.20
C LEU A 353 12.46 4.43 -16.29
N ILE A 354 13.56 3.77 -15.89
CA ILE A 354 14.71 4.38 -15.22
C ILE A 354 15.97 3.92 -15.92
N SER A 355 17.00 4.76 -15.93
CA SER A 355 18.28 4.37 -16.51
C SER A 355 18.94 3.27 -15.68
N ARG A 356 19.70 2.38 -16.33
CA ARG A 356 20.49 1.35 -15.66
C ARG A 356 21.42 1.94 -14.58
N GLN A 357 21.98 3.12 -14.82
CA GLN A 357 22.83 3.82 -13.85
C GLN A 357 22.03 4.31 -12.63
N ALA A 358 20.83 4.85 -12.84
CA ALA A 358 19.96 5.27 -11.73
C ALA A 358 19.55 4.05 -10.88
N LEU A 359 19.24 2.93 -11.53
CA LEU A 359 18.95 1.66 -10.86
C LEU A 359 20.18 1.13 -10.08
N LEU A 360 21.37 1.13 -10.69
CA LEU A 360 22.62 0.72 -10.03
C LEU A 360 22.91 1.56 -8.79
N ALA A 361 22.77 2.89 -8.90
CA ALA A 361 22.94 3.82 -7.78
C ALA A 361 21.90 3.57 -6.67
N ARG A 362 20.65 3.27 -7.04
CA ARG A 362 19.58 2.94 -6.12
C ARG A 362 19.89 1.68 -5.31
N LEU A 363 20.23 0.58 -5.98
CA LEU A 363 20.55 -0.69 -5.33
C LEU A 363 21.84 -0.61 -4.51
N THR A 364 22.84 0.13 -4.98
CA THR A 364 24.07 0.38 -4.21
C THR A 364 23.77 1.08 -2.89
N ARG A 365 22.84 2.05 -2.85
CA ARG A 365 22.38 2.67 -1.60
C ARG A 365 21.69 1.66 -0.68
N ILE A 366 20.77 0.85 -1.21
CA ILE A 366 20.08 -0.20 -0.44
C ILE A 366 21.09 -1.15 0.21
N VAL A 367 22.02 -1.69 -0.57
CA VAL A 367 23.03 -2.64 -0.09
C VAL A 367 23.97 -1.99 0.92
N LYS A 368 24.35 -0.73 0.71
CA LYS A 368 25.17 0.03 1.67
C LYS A 368 24.43 0.23 3.00
N PHE A 369 23.15 0.60 2.95
CA PHE A 369 22.31 0.75 4.15
C PHE A 369 22.22 -0.56 4.92
N LEU A 370 21.83 -1.66 4.25
CA LEU A 370 21.71 -2.99 4.87
C LEU A 370 23.04 -3.51 5.45
N SER A 371 24.17 -3.13 4.84
CA SER A 371 25.49 -3.53 5.34
C SER A 371 25.79 -2.97 6.74
N SER A 372 25.26 -1.80 7.06
CA SER A 372 25.42 -1.10 8.35
C SER A 372 24.20 -1.15 9.28
N ALA A 373 23.02 -1.52 8.76
CA ALA A 373 21.80 -1.60 9.55
C ALA A 373 21.92 -2.65 10.67
N GLN A 374 21.24 -2.41 11.79
CA GLN A 374 21.23 -3.37 12.89
C GLN A 374 20.61 -4.70 12.43
N GLN A 375 21.32 -5.80 12.66
CA GLN A 375 20.93 -7.15 12.26
C GLN A 375 21.32 -8.15 13.35
N HIS A 376 20.73 -9.34 13.32
CA HIS A 376 21.17 -10.46 14.14
C HIS A 376 21.45 -11.66 13.26
N GLN A 377 22.68 -12.18 13.29
CA GLN A 377 23.08 -13.37 12.51
C GLN A 377 22.77 -13.25 11.00
N GLY A 378 22.89 -12.03 10.46
CA GLY A 378 22.59 -11.68 9.07
C GLY A 378 21.11 -11.39 8.78
N VAL A 379 20.21 -11.60 9.74
CA VAL A 379 18.77 -11.38 9.57
C VAL A 379 18.40 -9.96 9.99
N PHE A 380 17.60 -9.31 9.15
CA PHE A 380 17.15 -7.94 9.33
C PHE A 380 15.84 -7.87 10.11
N THR A 381 15.53 -6.69 10.64
CA THR A 381 14.22 -6.39 11.20
C THR A 381 13.23 -6.06 10.09
N ALA A 382 11.93 -6.12 10.38
CA ALA A 382 10.89 -5.82 9.38
C ALA A 382 10.93 -4.36 8.90
N LEU A 383 11.25 -3.44 9.82
CA LEU A 383 11.24 -1.99 9.62
C LEU A 383 12.48 -1.33 10.23
N TYR A 384 12.92 -0.25 9.61
CA TYR A 384 13.99 0.63 10.09
C TYR A 384 13.58 2.09 9.94
N ASP A 385 14.21 2.97 10.72
CA ASP A 385 14.38 4.36 10.29
C ASP A 385 15.44 4.42 9.18
N GLY A 386 15.04 4.81 7.97
CA GLY A 386 15.88 4.85 6.77
C GLY A 386 17.03 5.85 6.82
N ARG A 387 17.04 6.77 7.79
CA ARG A 387 18.14 7.74 7.98
C ARG A 387 19.20 7.22 8.93
N SER A 388 18.78 6.55 10.00
CA SER A 388 19.70 6.09 11.06
C SER A 388 20.10 4.61 10.96
N GLY A 389 19.31 3.78 10.27
CA GLY A 389 19.51 2.33 10.25
C GLY A 389 19.12 1.64 11.56
N VAL A 390 18.46 2.35 12.47
CA VAL A 390 17.95 1.82 13.74
C VAL A 390 16.60 1.14 13.49
N PRO A 391 16.36 -0.06 14.05
CA PRO A 391 15.09 -0.76 13.90
C PRO A 391 13.91 0.04 14.45
N PHE A 392 12.77 -0.09 13.77
CA PHE A 392 11.49 0.40 14.26
C PHE A 392 10.58 -0.78 14.62
N TYR A 393 10.14 -0.86 15.88
CA TYR A 393 9.28 -1.93 16.37
C TYR A 393 7.89 -1.40 16.72
N ARG A 394 6.85 -1.85 16.01
CA ARG A 394 5.47 -1.39 16.19
C ARG A 394 4.92 -1.70 17.59
N ASP A 395 5.25 -2.87 18.11
CA ASP A 395 4.83 -3.37 19.43
C ASP A 395 5.90 -3.17 20.51
N SER A 396 6.96 -2.41 20.20
CA SER A 396 8.13 -2.21 21.06
C SER A 396 8.93 -3.48 21.40
N ILE A 397 8.69 -4.60 20.70
CA ILE A 397 9.44 -5.85 20.92
C ILE A 397 10.49 -6.01 19.82
N PRO A 398 11.78 -6.09 20.18
CA PRO A 398 12.83 -6.35 19.22
C PRO A 398 12.60 -7.67 18.48
N THR A 399 12.34 -7.58 17.18
CA THR A 399 11.98 -8.74 16.35
C THR A 399 12.70 -8.69 15.01
N TYR A 400 13.38 -9.78 14.67
CA TYR A 400 14.04 -10.02 13.39
C TYR A 400 13.14 -10.89 12.51
N ASP A 401 13.03 -10.52 11.24
CA ASP A 401 12.05 -11.07 10.29
C ASP A 401 12.77 -11.92 9.24
N LEU A 402 12.71 -13.24 9.41
CA LEU A 402 13.41 -14.18 8.55
C LEU A 402 12.79 -14.24 7.16
N ARG A 403 11.45 -14.17 7.07
CA ARG A 403 10.73 -14.13 5.79
C ARG A 403 10.98 -12.81 5.05
N GLY A 404 10.96 -11.67 5.74
CA GLY A 404 11.29 -10.38 5.13
C GLY A 404 12.75 -10.34 4.63
N THR A 405 13.66 -10.93 5.40
CA THR A 405 15.09 -11.07 5.03
C THR A 405 15.27 -11.99 3.82
N SER A 406 14.59 -13.15 3.79
CA SER A 406 14.69 -14.07 2.66
C SER A 406 14.24 -13.40 1.36
N HIS A 407 13.11 -12.70 1.38
CA HIS A 407 12.61 -12.00 0.21
C HIS A 407 13.55 -10.92 -0.33
N ILE A 408 14.01 -10.00 0.53
CA ILE A 408 14.92 -8.95 0.06
C ILE A 408 16.22 -9.58 -0.47
N MET A 409 16.67 -10.68 0.11
CA MET A 409 17.87 -11.38 -0.34
C MET A 409 17.67 -12.08 -1.68
N GLU A 410 16.54 -12.79 -1.90
CA GLU A 410 16.17 -13.36 -3.21
C GLU A 410 16.19 -12.26 -4.29
N SER A 411 15.56 -11.13 -3.99
CA SER A 411 15.45 -10.00 -4.92
C SER A 411 16.82 -9.37 -5.22
N LEU A 412 17.69 -9.25 -4.22
CA LEU A 412 19.07 -8.78 -4.39
C LEU A 412 19.93 -9.78 -5.18
N LEU A 413 19.77 -11.09 -4.99
CA LEU A 413 20.49 -12.09 -5.79
C LEU A 413 20.04 -12.07 -7.25
N ILE A 414 18.76 -11.83 -7.53
CA ILE A 414 18.27 -11.57 -8.90
C ILE A 414 18.94 -10.32 -9.47
N ALA A 415 19.03 -9.24 -8.69
CA ALA A 415 19.75 -8.03 -9.11
C ALA A 415 21.25 -8.29 -9.34
N ARG A 416 21.89 -9.14 -8.54
CA ARG A 416 23.28 -9.58 -8.73
C ARG A 416 23.46 -10.24 -10.10
N GLN A 417 22.49 -11.02 -10.56
CA GLN A 417 22.51 -11.62 -11.91
C GLN A 417 22.18 -10.61 -13.01
N TYR A 418 21.31 -9.64 -12.75
CA TYR A 418 20.96 -8.58 -13.70
C TYR A 418 22.14 -7.64 -14.01
N PHE A 419 22.92 -7.31 -12.98
CA PHE A 419 24.12 -6.50 -13.06
C PHE A 419 25.36 -7.35 -13.35
N SER A 420 25.40 -7.97 -14.53
CA SER A 420 26.42 -8.94 -14.93
C SER A 420 27.57 -8.40 -15.80
N LYS A 421 27.62 -7.09 -16.07
CA LYS A 421 28.67 -6.54 -16.94
C LYS A 421 30.02 -6.51 -16.22
N GLU A 422 31.09 -6.52 -17.02
CA GLU A 422 32.47 -6.25 -16.59
C GLU A 422 32.67 -4.74 -16.36
N ASP A 423 31.89 -4.19 -15.43
CA ASP A 423 31.92 -2.81 -14.99
C ASP A 423 32.28 -2.75 -13.49
N PRO A 424 33.20 -1.85 -13.05
CA PRO A 424 33.64 -1.80 -11.65
C PRO A 424 32.53 -1.47 -10.64
N GLU A 425 31.55 -0.66 -11.00
CA GLU A 425 30.42 -0.32 -10.11
C GLU A 425 29.45 -1.49 -10.00
N GLU A 426 29.13 -2.16 -11.12
CA GLU A 426 28.34 -3.39 -11.11
C GLU A 426 29.05 -4.51 -10.31
N GLN A 427 30.37 -4.68 -10.50
CA GLN A 427 31.16 -5.65 -9.74
C GLN A 427 31.15 -5.35 -8.24
N THR A 428 31.25 -4.08 -7.86
CA THR A 428 31.15 -3.65 -6.46
C THR A 428 29.78 -3.98 -5.87
N LEU A 429 28.69 -3.69 -6.60
CA LEU A 429 27.35 -4.06 -6.19
C LEU A 429 27.25 -5.58 -6.00
N ARG A 430 27.67 -6.38 -6.98
CA ARG A 430 27.64 -7.86 -6.90
C ARG A 430 28.38 -8.38 -5.68
N ASN A 431 29.58 -7.89 -5.42
CA ASN A 431 30.40 -8.30 -4.28
C ASN A 431 29.74 -7.95 -2.94
N ASN A 432 29.12 -6.77 -2.83
CA ASN A 432 28.46 -6.37 -1.59
C ASN A 432 27.15 -7.14 -1.36
N ILE A 433 26.40 -7.48 -2.42
CA ILE A 433 25.26 -8.39 -2.32
C ILE A 433 25.72 -9.77 -1.83
N THR A 434 26.79 -10.32 -2.41
CA THR A 434 27.34 -11.61 -1.97
C THR A 434 27.75 -11.59 -0.50
N LYS A 435 28.36 -10.50 0.00
CA LYS A 435 28.70 -10.36 1.42
C LYS A 435 27.48 -10.34 2.35
N LEU A 436 26.38 -9.70 1.94
CA LEU A 436 25.13 -9.74 2.69
C LEU A 436 24.57 -11.17 2.72
N TRP A 437 24.60 -11.82 1.56
CA TRP A 437 24.11 -13.19 1.39
C TRP A 437 24.84 -14.19 2.28
N GLU A 438 26.16 -14.19 2.22
CA GLU A 438 27.03 -15.10 2.97
C GLU A 438 26.99 -14.88 4.49
N ARG A 439 26.49 -13.72 4.95
CA ARG A 439 26.35 -13.39 6.38
C ARG A 439 25.16 -14.09 7.05
N ILE A 440 24.16 -14.53 6.29
CA ILE A 440 22.92 -15.07 6.85
C ILE A 440 23.17 -16.47 7.41
N ASN A 441 23.10 -16.60 8.73
CA ASN A 441 23.28 -17.88 9.43
C ASN A 441 21.93 -18.56 9.64
N TRP A 442 21.43 -19.26 8.61
CA TRP A 442 20.13 -19.94 8.62
C TRP A 442 19.97 -20.93 9.76
N ASN A 443 21.02 -21.71 10.05
CA ASN A 443 21.05 -22.72 11.12
C ASN A 443 20.80 -22.13 12.51
N TYR A 444 21.04 -20.83 12.71
CA TYR A 444 20.76 -20.18 14.00
C TYR A 444 19.25 -20.05 14.28
N PHE A 445 18.44 -19.97 13.23
CA PHE A 445 17.00 -19.70 13.31
C PHE A 445 16.15 -20.95 13.15
N THR A 446 16.75 -22.13 13.30
CA THR A 446 16.03 -23.40 13.27
C THR A 446 15.48 -23.75 14.65
N ASP A 447 14.54 -24.67 14.70
CA ASP A 447 14.10 -25.28 15.95
C ASP A 447 15.27 -26.05 16.61
N ALA A 448 15.35 -25.96 17.93
CA ALA A 448 16.45 -26.56 18.69
C ALA A 448 16.37 -28.10 18.74
N GLN A 449 15.17 -28.67 18.57
CA GLN A 449 14.93 -30.11 18.52
C GLN A 449 14.89 -30.63 17.07
N ASN A 450 14.57 -29.76 16.11
CA ASN A 450 14.52 -30.09 14.70
C ASN A 450 15.26 -29.05 13.83
N PRO A 451 16.52 -29.29 13.45
CA PRO A 451 17.33 -28.35 12.65
C PRO A 451 16.83 -28.16 11.21
N ASP A 452 15.83 -28.93 10.78
CA ASP A 452 15.20 -28.77 9.47
C ASP A 452 14.04 -27.76 9.47
N VAL A 453 13.62 -27.24 10.64
CA VAL A 453 12.44 -26.35 10.76
C VAL A 453 12.89 -24.93 11.06
N LEU A 454 12.58 -23.97 10.18
CA LEU A 454 12.88 -22.55 10.39
C LEU A 454 11.77 -21.81 11.12
N TRP A 455 12.14 -20.85 11.96
CA TRP A 455 11.21 -19.88 12.56
C TRP A 455 10.98 -18.67 11.65
N ASN A 456 9.75 -18.19 11.59
CA ASN A 456 9.38 -17.02 10.78
C ASN A 456 10.02 -15.72 11.30
N LYS A 457 9.98 -15.54 12.62
CA LYS A 457 10.51 -14.39 13.35
C LYS A 457 11.35 -14.84 14.54
N TRP A 458 12.24 -13.99 15.01
CA TRP A 458 13.07 -14.27 16.19
C TRP A 458 13.29 -13.00 17.02
N SER A 459 13.26 -13.11 18.34
CA SER A 459 13.50 -12.01 19.28
C SER A 459 14.62 -12.37 20.26
N PRO A 460 15.53 -11.43 20.60
CA PRO A 460 16.51 -11.68 21.66
C PRO A 460 15.88 -11.72 23.07
N VAL A 461 14.65 -11.21 23.24
CA VAL A 461 13.96 -11.12 24.54
C VAL A 461 13.00 -12.30 24.74
N ASP A 462 12.27 -12.67 23.68
CA ASP A 462 11.22 -13.70 23.75
C ASP A 462 11.54 -14.93 22.88
N SER A 463 12.75 -15.00 22.31
CA SER A 463 13.19 -16.05 21.39
C SER A 463 12.16 -16.28 20.26
N THR A 464 11.47 -17.41 20.28
CA THR A 464 10.45 -17.82 19.30
C THR A 464 9.05 -17.89 19.90
N ALA A 465 8.83 -17.44 21.14
CA ALA A 465 7.56 -17.63 21.85
C ALA A 465 6.35 -16.94 21.18
N ARG A 466 6.60 -15.90 20.36
CA ARG A 466 5.59 -15.22 19.52
C ARG A 466 5.81 -15.44 18.02
N SER A 467 6.65 -16.40 17.69
CA SER A 467 6.95 -16.81 16.34
C SER A 467 6.17 -18.06 15.98
N ARG A 468 6.13 -18.36 14.69
CA ARG A 468 5.61 -19.63 14.18
C ARG A 468 6.67 -20.26 13.27
N PRO A 469 6.74 -21.59 13.22
CA PRO A 469 7.58 -22.26 12.24
C PRO A 469 7.07 -21.96 10.82
N LEU A 470 8.01 -21.89 9.88
CA LEU A 470 7.73 -21.75 8.45
C LEU A 470 7.36 -23.11 7.85
N GLY A 471 6.38 -23.11 6.96
CA GLY A 471 5.91 -24.31 6.25
C GLY A 471 4.57 -24.08 5.55
N GLY A 472 4.23 -24.99 4.63
CA GLY A 472 2.98 -24.95 3.86
C GLY A 472 3.09 -24.29 2.48
N PHE A 473 2.06 -24.47 1.66
CA PHE A 473 1.89 -23.88 0.32
C PHE A 473 1.69 -22.35 0.37
N ASN A 474 2.69 -21.63 0.85
CA ASN A 474 2.67 -20.18 1.01
C ASN A 474 4.07 -19.60 0.75
N GLU A 475 4.31 -18.39 1.24
CA GLU A 475 5.56 -17.65 1.05
C GLU A 475 6.80 -18.34 1.64
N SER A 476 6.64 -19.39 2.45
CA SER A 476 7.72 -20.14 3.09
C SER A 476 8.61 -20.89 2.09
N LEU A 477 8.08 -21.31 0.92
CA LEU A 477 8.84 -22.08 -0.08
C LEU A 477 10.13 -21.36 -0.49
N GLY A 478 10.04 -20.06 -0.81
CA GLY A 478 11.20 -19.24 -1.19
C GLY A 478 12.24 -19.22 -0.08
N THR A 479 11.81 -19.01 1.17
CA THR A 479 12.70 -19.00 2.34
C THR A 479 13.50 -20.30 2.49
N TYR A 480 12.84 -21.46 2.36
CA TYR A 480 13.54 -22.76 2.46
C TYR A 480 14.48 -23.00 1.27
N LEU A 481 14.04 -22.69 0.04
CA LEU A 481 14.90 -22.82 -1.15
C LEU A 481 16.13 -21.93 -1.03
N LEU A 482 15.98 -20.68 -0.58
CA LEU A 482 17.08 -19.78 -0.34
C LEU A 482 18.01 -20.34 0.75
N ALA A 483 17.47 -20.73 1.91
CA ALA A 483 18.26 -21.25 3.03
C ALA A 483 19.10 -22.49 2.67
N MET A 484 18.52 -23.45 1.94
CA MET A 484 19.26 -24.61 1.42
C MET A 484 20.31 -24.24 0.37
N SER A 485 20.13 -23.11 -0.32
CA SER A 485 21.08 -22.57 -1.30
C SER A 485 22.22 -21.77 -0.67
N SER A 486 22.25 -21.57 0.65
CA SER A 486 23.33 -20.79 1.28
C SER A 486 24.71 -21.42 1.07
N PRO A 487 25.72 -20.65 0.61
CA PRO A 487 27.07 -21.17 0.42
C PRO A 487 27.85 -21.30 1.73
N THR A 488 27.44 -20.60 2.79
CA THR A 488 28.16 -20.54 4.08
C THR A 488 27.43 -21.23 5.22
N HIS A 489 26.10 -21.11 5.27
CA HIS A 489 25.27 -21.68 6.32
C HIS A 489 24.05 -22.42 5.74
N PRO A 490 24.23 -23.41 4.84
CA PRO A 490 23.11 -24.12 4.23
C PRO A 490 22.34 -24.94 5.26
N LEU A 491 21.02 -24.98 5.09
CA LEU A 491 20.21 -26.07 5.63
C LEU A 491 20.41 -27.34 4.80
N ALA A 492 20.15 -28.51 5.41
CA ALA A 492 20.13 -29.77 4.70
C ALA A 492 18.96 -29.82 3.70
N ILE A 493 19.10 -30.59 2.61
CA ILE A 493 18.01 -30.79 1.63
C ILE A 493 16.77 -31.44 2.27
N SER A 494 16.95 -32.19 3.38
CA SER A 494 15.86 -32.73 4.18
C SER A 494 14.92 -31.66 4.73
N ALA A 495 15.38 -30.41 4.91
CA ALA A 495 14.55 -29.29 5.33
C ALA A 495 13.40 -28.97 4.35
N TYR A 496 13.53 -29.35 3.08
CA TYR A 496 12.41 -29.26 2.14
C TYR A 496 11.23 -30.13 2.58
N ILE A 497 11.50 -31.36 3.02
CA ILE A 497 10.47 -32.32 3.43
C ILE A 497 10.04 -32.07 4.88
N ASN A 498 11.03 -32.04 5.77
CA ASN A 498 10.81 -32.00 7.23
C ASN A 498 10.42 -30.61 7.74
N GLY A 499 10.79 -29.56 7.02
CA GLY A 499 10.47 -28.17 7.33
C GLY A 499 9.33 -27.65 6.47
N PHE A 500 9.60 -27.39 5.19
CA PHE A 500 8.63 -26.78 4.27
C PHE A 500 7.37 -27.62 4.07
N ALA A 501 7.55 -28.89 3.69
CA ALA A 501 6.46 -29.80 3.33
C ALA A 501 5.77 -30.47 4.53
N THR A 502 5.98 -29.93 5.73
CA THR A 502 5.37 -30.42 6.96
C THR A 502 4.47 -29.34 7.57
N LYS A 503 3.27 -29.74 7.99
CA LYS A 503 2.36 -28.90 8.77
C LYS A 503 2.89 -28.79 10.19
N HIS A 504 3.05 -27.55 10.64
CA HIS A 504 3.48 -27.26 11.99
C HIS A 504 2.36 -26.62 12.80
N LYS A 505 2.31 -26.94 14.10
CA LYS A 505 1.35 -26.33 15.03
C LYS A 505 1.54 -24.81 15.05
N GLY A 506 0.45 -24.06 14.91
CA GLY A 506 0.47 -22.59 14.75
C GLY A 506 0.35 -22.09 13.30
N ASN A 507 0.29 -22.98 12.29
CA ASN A 507 0.01 -22.61 10.90
C ASN A 507 -1.48 -22.31 10.61
N GLU A 508 -2.41 -22.73 11.47
CA GLU A 508 -3.87 -22.71 11.20
C GLU A 508 -4.56 -21.35 11.46
N LEU A 509 -3.85 -20.35 11.99
CA LEU A 509 -4.43 -19.07 12.45
C LEU A 509 -3.74 -17.83 11.85
N TYR A 510 -3.15 -17.95 10.66
CA TYR A 510 -2.36 -16.86 10.08
C TYR A 510 -3.20 -15.89 9.23
N PHE A 511 -3.29 -14.64 9.70
CA PHE A 511 -3.51 -13.50 8.82
C PHE A 511 -2.13 -12.95 8.40
N GLY A 512 -1.97 -12.61 7.11
CA GLY A 512 -0.73 -12.08 6.53
C GLY A 512 -0.07 -10.97 7.36
N ASP A 513 1.22 -10.69 7.14
CA ASP A 513 1.89 -9.54 7.77
C ASP A 513 1.15 -8.20 7.48
N ASP A 514 0.39 -8.15 6.37
CA ASP A 514 -0.54 -7.09 5.99
C ASP A 514 -1.72 -6.91 6.96
N SER A 515 -2.02 -7.88 7.82
CA SER A 515 -3.03 -7.75 8.90
C SER A 515 -2.60 -6.72 9.95
N ASN A 516 -1.29 -6.49 10.10
CA ASN A 516 -0.77 -5.40 10.90
C ASN A 516 -0.99 -4.02 10.25
N ASP A 517 -1.44 -3.96 9.00
CA ASP A 517 -1.79 -2.74 8.27
C ASP A 517 -3.31 -2.48 8.25
N LEU A 518 -4.12 -3.37 8.85
CA LEU A 518 -5.54 -3.11 9.10
C LEU A 518 -5.70 -2.09 10.24
N ALA A 519 -6.75 -1.26 10.16
CA ALA A 519 -7.09 -0.30 11.20
C ALA A 519 -7.22 -1.01 12.57
N PRO A 520 -6.83 -0.38 13.70
CA PRO A 520 -6.94 -0.96 15.04
C PRO A 520 -8.34 -1.49 15.38
N GLU A 521 -9.37 -0.84 14.86
CA GLU A 521 -10.78 -1.19 15.05
C GLU A 521 -11.19 -2.45 14.26
N LEU A 522 -10.61 -2.67 13.07
CA LEU A 522 -10.71 -3.92 12.31
C LEU A 522 -9.94 -5.05 13.01
N LYS A 523 -8.77 -4.74 13.60
CA LYS A 523 -7.99 -5.70 14.41
C LYS A 523 -8.73 -6.13 15.68
N MET A 524 -9.41 -5.22 16.36
CA MET A 524 -10.24 -5.57 17.53
C MET A 524 -11.40 -6.50 17.15
N LYS A 525 -12.03 -6.27 16.00
CA LYS A 525 -13.09 -7.14 15.48
C LYS A 525 -12.56 -8.49 15.00
N LEU A 526 -11.37 -8.53 14.41
CA LEU A 526 -10.65 -9.77 14.13
C LEU A 526 -10.29 -10.53 15.41
N ASN A 527 -9.88 -9.82 16.46
CA ASN A 527 -9.54 -10.43 17.76
C ASN A 527 -10.77 -11.05 18.45
N ASP A 528 -11.95 -10.44 18.33
CA ASP A 528 -13.22 -11.03 18.82
C ASP A 528 -13.62 -12.28 18.02
N SER A 529 -13.38 -12.29 16.71
CA SER A 529 -13.54 -13.48 15.87
C SER A 529 -12.48 -14.54 16.17
N LEU A 530 -11.26 -14.12 16.52
CA LEU A 530 -10.16 -14.99 16.97
C LEU A 530 -10.50 -15.65 18.30
N ALA A 531 -11.06 -14.90 19.25
CA ALA A 531 -11.51 -15.43 20.53
C ALA A 531 -12.62 -16.49 20.36
N ARG A 532 -13.51 -16.31 19.37
CA ARG A 532 -14.52 -17.31 19.01
C ARG A 532 -13.92 -18.53 18.30
N LEU A 533 -12.96 -18.36 17.41
CA LEU A 533 -12.23 -19.47 16.76
C LEU A 533 -11.41 -20.30 17.77
N ILE A 534 -10.77 -19.64 18.74
CA ILE A 534 -10.07 -20.27 19.86
C ILE A 534 -11.04 -21.08 20.74
N SER A 535 -12.29 -20.63 20.86
CA SER A 535 -13.33 -21.37 21.61
C SER A 535 -13.97 -22.52 20.84
N ALA A 536 -13.84 -22.57 19.51
CA ALA A 536 -14.47 -23.58 18.65
C ALA A 536 -13.57 -24.78 18.33
N ASN A 537 -12.24 -24.62 18.37
CA ASN A 537 -11.28 -25.70 18.16
C ASN A 537 -10.39 -25.85 19.40
N PRO A 538 -10.71 -26.78 20.32
CA PRO A 538 -9.81 -27.05 21.44
C PRO A 538 -8.46 -27.53 20.90
N LEU A 539 -7.41 -26.83 21.33
CA LEU A 539 -6.00 -27.15 21.12
C LEU A 539 -5.78 -28.66 21.32
N ILE A 540 -5.50 -29.40 20.25
CA ILE A 540 -5.04 -30.78 20.38
C ILE A 540 -3.62 -30.73 20.95
N GLY A 541 -3.51 -31.33 22.13
CA GLY A 541 -2.32 -31.41 22.95
C GLY A 541 -1.22 -32.23 22.31
N ASP A 542 -0.02 -31.92 22.79
CA ASP A 542 1.15 -32.78 22.93
C ASP A 542 0.92 -34.29 22.66
N THR A 543 1.49 -34.78 21.57
CA THR A 543 2.19 -36.07 21.56
C THR A 543 3.30 -36.01 20.52
N GLY A 544 4.53 -36.30 20.91
CA GLY A 544 5.61 -36.57 19.96
C GLY A 544 5.22 -37.73 19.04
N ASN A 545 5.12 -37.46 17.74
CA ASN A 545 5.52 -38.32 16.60
C ASN A 545 4.85 -37.86 15.31
N ALA A 546 5.67 -37.75 14.25
CA ALA A 546 5.34 -37.51 12.84
C ALA A 546 4.61 -36.18 12.54
N GLY A 547 5.35 -35.20 12.01
CA GLY A 547 4.75 -34.05 11.36
C GLY A 547 3.81 -34.49 10.23
N ILE A 548 2.63 -33.88 10.14
CA ILE A 548 1.65 -34.19 9.10
C ILE A 548 2.11 -33.51 7.81
N SER A 549 2.32 -34.28 6.75
CA SER A 549 2.71 -33.74 5.44
C SER A 549 1.69 -32.70 4.95
N ILE A 550 2.14 -31.62 4.31
CA ILE A 550 1.23 -30.64 3.69
C ILE A 550 0.45 -31.24 2.50
N TYR A 551 0.95 -32.35 1.96
CA TYR A 551 0.35 -33.12 0.87
C TYR A 551 -0.68 -34.15 1.35
N SER A 552 -0.83 -34.37 2.67
CA SER A 552 -1.86 -35.29 3.18
C SER A 552 -3.29 -34.74 3.03
N ASP A 553 -3.41 -33.50 2.56
CA ASP A 553 -4.66 -32.77 2.38
C ASP A 553 -5.16 -32.79 0.92
N ASP A 554 -4.68 -33.72 0.10
CA ASP A 554 -5.12 -33.90 -1.28
C ASP A 554 -6.65 -33.92 -1.35
N LYS A 555 -7.22 -32.88 -1.96
CA LYS A 555 -8.66 -32.67 -2.09
C LYS A 555 -9.03 -32.50 -3.55
N VAL A 556 -10.19 -33.03 -3.91
CA VAL A 556 -10.87 -32.67 -5.15
C VAL A 556 -11.83 -31.54 -4.83
N ILE A 557 -11.47 -30.31 -5.18
CA ILE A 557 -12.31 -29.12 -5.00
C ILE A 557 -12.73 -28.60 -6.37
N PHE A 558 -14.02 -28.40 -6.61
CA PHE A 558 -14.55 -27.99 -7.92
C PHE A 558 -14.05 -28.85 -9.09
N ALA A 559 -13.98 -30.18 -8.88
CA ALA A 559 -13.42 -31.15 -9.83
C ALA A 559 -11.93 -30.94 -10.19
N LYS A 560 -11.18 -30.20 -9.37
CA LYS A 560 -9.73 -30.01 -9.48
C LYS A 560 -9.03 -30.72 -8.33
N SER A 561 -8.04 -31.56 -8.66
CA SER A 561 -7.14 -32.15 -7.67
C SER A 561 -6.13 -31.10 -7.23
N ILE A 562 -6.13 -30.80 -5.94
CA ILE A 562 -5.29 -29.79 -5.30
C ILE A 562 -4.45 -30.51 -4.25
N ALA A 563 -3.14 -30.40 -4.38
CA ALA A 563 -2.16 -31.13 -3.56
C ALA A 563 -2.07 -30.64 -2.09
N GLY A 564 -2.82 -29.59 -1.74
CA GLY A 564 -2.82 -28.97 -0.42
C GLY A 564 -3.03 -27.45 -0.48
N GLY A 565 -3.11 -26.82 0.69
CA GLY A 565 -3.50 -25.42 0.85
C GLY A 565 -4.98 -25.25 1.22
N SER A 566 -5.38 -24.01 1.48
CA SER A 566 -6.73 -23.65 1.93
C SER A 566 -7.33 -22.61 1.01
N LEU A 567 -8.53 -22.86 0.48
CA LEU A 567 -9.29 -21.85 -0.25
C LEU A 567 -9.80 -20.71 0.64
N ASN A 568 -9.56 -20.72 1.95
CA ASN A 568 -9.87 -19.59 2.83
C ASN A 568 -8.69 -18.61 2.96
N GLU A 569 -7.48 -19.03 2.56
CA GLU A 569 -6.32 -18.15 2.53
C GLU A 569 -6.27 -17.35 1.23
N SER A 570 -5.48 -16.28 1.21
CA SER A 570 -5.25 -15.51 -0.01
C SER A 570 -4.34 -16.27 -0.98
N LEU A 571 -4.79 -16.44 -2.23
CA LEU A 571 -3.98 -17.02 -3.30
C LEU A 571 -2.68 -16.22 -3.56
N MET A 572 -2.63 -14.96 -3.12
CA MET A 572 -1.43 -14.14 -3.21
C MET A 572 -0.24 -14.74 -2.45
N ALA A 573 -0.48 -15.38 -1.31
CA ALA A 573 0.58 -16.03 -0.54
C ALA A 573 1.22 -17.22 -1.31
N VAL A 574 0.44 -17.86 -2.17
CA VAL A 574 0.89 -18.99 -2.99
C VAL A 574 1.65 -18.51 -4.23
N TYR A 575 1.27 -17.37 -4.81
CA TYR A 575 1.99 -16.81 -5.97
C TYR A 575 3.39 -16.33 -5.64
N ARG A 576 3.64 -15.93 -4.40
CA ARG A 576 4.87 -15.26 -3.96
C ARG A 576 6.15 -15.98 -4.42
N PRO A 577 6.37 -17.28 -4.16
CA PRO A 577 7.56 -17.99 -4.65
C PRO A 577 7.68 -18.00 -6.18
N PHE A 578 6.54 -17.98 -6.88
CA PHE A 578 6.48 -18.03 -8.35
C PHE A 578 6.54 -16.65 -9.03
N LEU A 579 6.64 -15.56 -8.25
CA LEU A 579 7.09 -14.27 -8.79
C LEU A 579 8.52 -14.37 -9.31
N ILE A 580 9.35 -15.19 -8.65
CA ILE A 580 10.78 -15.32 -8.94
C ILE A 580 11.17 -16.66 -9.55
N MET A 581 10.41 -17.72 -9.32
CA MET A 581 10.69 -19.06 -9.84
C MET A 581 9.66 -19.48 -10.90
N ASP A 582 10.11 -19.98 -12.06
CA ASP A 582 9.21 -20.55 -13.06
C ASP A 582 8.70 -21.91 -12.53
N PRO A 583 7.38 -22.13 -12.38
CA PRO A 583 6.86 -23.42 -11.94
C PRO A 583 7.04 -24.53 -12.98
N LYS A 584 7.34 -24.21 -14.24
CA LYS A 584 7.49 -25.21 -15.30
C LYS A 584 8.66 -26.15 -15.01
N GLY A 585 8.35 -27.45 -14.94
CA GLY A 585 9.34 -28.48 -14.67
C GLY A 585 9.77 -28.56 -13.20
N LYS A 586 9.14 -27.82 -12.29
CA LYS A 586 9.30 -27.99 -10.85
C LYS A 586 8.33 -29.07 -10.39
N VAL A 587 8.83 -30.30 -10.41
CA VAL A 587 8.10 -31.49 -9.96
C VAL A 587 8.91 -32.08 -8.83
N ASP A 588 8.31 -32.18 -7.65
CA ASP A 588 8.87 -32.95 -6.53
C ASP A 588 8.16 -34.31 -6.41
N ASP A 589 8.47 -35.07 -5.36
CA ASP A 589 7.91 -36.40 -5.10
C ASP A 589 6.36 -36.40 -4.92
N PHE A 590 5.72 -35.23 -4.76
CA PHE A 590 4.29 -35.10 -4.43
C PHE A 590 3.52 -34.21 -5.40
N VAL A 591 4.12 -33.13 -5.93
CA VAL A 591 3.41 -32.10 -6.69
C VAL A 591 4.15 -31.67 -7.95
N ASP A 592 3.40 -31.55 -9.05
CA ASP A 592 3.78 -30.72 -10.20
C ASP A 592 3.27 -29.30 -9.95
N TYR A 593 4.19 -28.37 -9.66
CA TYR A 593 3.82 -27.01 -9.27
C TYR A 593 3.09 -26.24 -10.36
N LYS A 594 3.36 -26.50 -11.64
CA LYS A 594 2.62 -25.87 -12.75
C LYS A 594 1.18 -26.35 -12.75
N LYS A 595 0.97 -27.67 -12.64
CA LYS A 595 -0.38 -28.27 -12.59
C LYS A 595 -1.13 -27.82 -11.34
N TYR A 596 -0.46 -27.77 -10.20
CA TYR A 596 -1.00 -27.30 -8.94
C TYR A 596 -1.52 -25.87 -9.04
N LEU A 597 -0.69 -24.93 -9.49
CA LEU A 597 -1.08 -23.52 -9.65
C LEU A 597 -2.27 -23.37 -10.59
N SER A 598 -2.25 -24.02 -11.76
CA SER A 598 -3.37 -24.03 -12.71
C SER A 598 -4.67 -24.50 -12.07
N ASN A 599 -4.65 -25.66 -11.40
CA ASN A 599 -5.82 -26.20 -10.72
C ASN A 599 -6.32 -25.28 -9.60
N TYR A 600 -5.40 -24.69 -8.84
CA TYR A 600 -5.74 -23.84 -7.71
C TYR A 600 -6.35 -22.50 -8.17
N ILE A 601 -5.78 -21.87 -9.20
CA ILE A 601 -6.34 -20.69 -9.87
C ILE A 601 -7.78 -20.93 -10.32
N LEU A 602 -8.03 -22.06 -10.99
CA LEU A 602 -9.38 -22.41 -11.46
C LEU A 602 -10.35 -22.63 -10.29
N ALA A 603 -9.89 -23.22 -9.19
CA ALA A 603 -10.69 -23.40 -7.99
C ALA A 603 -11.02 -22.07 -7.31
N TYR A 604 -10.07 -21.14 -7.18
CA TYR A 604 -10.31 -19.78 -6.67
C TYR A 604 -11.29 -18.99 -7.55
N LYS A 605 -11.09 -19.01 -8.87
CA LYS A 605 -12.02 -18.35 -9.79
C LYS A 605 -13.44 -18.91 -9.63
N ARG A 606 -13.58 -20.23 -9.45
CA ARG A 606 -14.88 -20.86 -9.24
C ARG A 606 -15.50 -20.48 -7.90
N ARG A 607 -14.72 -20.55 -6.81
CA ARG A 607 -15.11 -20.11 -5.46
C ARG A 607 -15.71 -18.71 -5.50
N ASP A 608 -14.98 -17.77 -6.09
CA ASP A 608 -15.36 -16.35 -6.12
C ASP A 608 -16.63 -16.10 -6.95
N ASN A 609 -16.80 -16.85 -8.04
CA ASN A 609 -18.03 -16.82 -8.82
C ASN A 609 -19.25 -17.34 -8.05
N GLU A 610 -19.07 -18.33 -7.18
CA GLU A 610 -20.15 -18.86 -6.33
C GLU A 610 -20.49 -17.91 -5.16
N MET A 611 -19.54 -17.09 -4.69
CA MET A 611 -19.76 -16.02 -3.70
C MET A 611 -20.61 -14.85 -4.24
N SER A 612 -20.88 -14.81 -5.56
CA SER A 612 -21.67 -13.76 -6.22
C SER A 612 -21.16 -12.34 -5.89
N ILE A 613 -19.83 -12.16 -5.93
CA ILE A 613 -19.16 -10.86 -5.70
C ILE A 613 -19.47 -9.81 -6.78
N GLY A 614 -19.99 -10.24 -7.93
CA GLY A 614 -20.54 -9.41 -9.01
C GLY A 614 -21.76 -10.08 -9.64
N THR A 615 -22.04 -9.83 -10.92
CA THR A 615 -23.04 -10.61 -11.68
C THR A 615 -22.58 -12.07 -11.82
N ARG A 616 -23.49 -13.05 -11.95
CA ARG A 616 -23.07 -14.47 -12.12
C ARG A 616 -22.13 -14.59 -13.34
N PHE A 617 -21.01 -15.33 -13.19
CA PHE A 617 -19.98 -15.56 -14.23
C PHE A 617 -19.17 -14.32 -14.64
N THR A 618 -18.47 -13.70 -13.68
CA THR A 618 -17.57 -12.57 -14.00
C THR A 618 -16.13 -13.00 -14.25
N ASP A 619 -15.40 -12.16 -14.98
CA ASP A 619 -13.94 -12.17 -15.02
C ASP A 619 -13.32 -11.31 -13.90
N ILE A 620 -14.14 -10.85 -12.95
CA ILE A 620 -13.72 -10.14 -11.74
C ILE A 620 -13.68 -11.12 -10.58
N TRP A 621 -12.48 -11.50 -10.16
CA TRP A 621 -12.24 -12.46 -9.10
C TRP A 621 -10.94 -12.10 -8.36
N GLY A 622 -10.58 -12.87 -7.34
CA GLY A 622 -9.41 -12.62 -6.49
C GLY A 622 -9.78 -12.09 -5.11
N VAL A 623 -10.77 -12.69 -4.45
CA VAL A 623 -11.14 -12.33 -3.07
C VAL A 623 -9.99 -12.69 -2.13
N GLU A 624 -9.47 -11.70 -1.42
CA GLU A 624 -8.31 -11.82 -0.55
C GLU A 624 -8.65 -12.31 0.86
N ASN A 625 -9.69 -11.74 1.48
CA ASN A 625 -10.21 -12.11 2.80
C ASN A 625 -11.75 -12.15 2.77
N VAL A 626 -12.34 -13.09 3.50
CA VAL A 626 -13.77 -13.09 3.84
C VAL A 626 -13.83 -12.63 5.30
N GLU A 627 -14.07 -11.35 5.55
CA GLU A 627 -14.34 -10.89 6.92
C GLU A 627 -15.82 -11.11 7.23
N ASP A 628 -16.12 -12.06 8.11
CA ASP A 628 -17.48 -12.44 8.51
C ASP A 628 -18.27 -11.29 9.16
N THR A 629 -17.60 -10.25 9.65
CA THR A 629 -18.21 -9.21 10.47
C THR A 629 -18.89 -8.08 9.68
N TYR A 630 -18.58 -7.93 8.39
CA TYR A 630 -19.11 -6.85 7.54
C TYR A 630 -19.72 -7.29 6.21
N GLN A 631 -19.75 -8.60 5.91
CA GLN A 631 -20.20 -9.13 4.61
C GLN A 631 -19.52 -8.49 3.38
N GLY A 632 -18.35 -7.88 3.58
CA GLY A 632 -17.55 -7.28 2.50
C GLY A 632 -16.62 -8.31 1.87
N TYR A 633 -16.59 -8.32 0.53
CA TYR A 633 -15.69 -9.18 -0.23
C TYR A 633 -14.62 -8.30 -0.87
N LEU A 634 -13.45 -8.22 -0.22
CA LEU A 634 -12.34 -7.42 -0.74
C LEU A 634 -11.69 -8.14 -1.92
N VAL A 635 -12.00 -7.68 -3.14
CA VAL A 635 -11.44 -8.20 -4.38
C VAL A 635 -10.12 -7.50 -4.65
N ASN A 636 -9.02 -8.25 -4.63
CA ASN A 636 -7.68 -7.76 -4.94
C ASN A 636 -7.33 -8.07 -6.42
N PRO A 637 -7.24 -7.06 -7.30
CA PRO A 637 -6.98 -7.27 -8.72
C PRO A 637 -5.68 -8.03 -9.00
N ALA A 638 -4.68 -7.89 -8.14
CA ALA A 638 -3.40 -8.54 -8.32
C ALA A 638 -3.52 -10.07 -8.25
N ILE A 639 -4.48 -10.63 -7.52
CA ILE A 639 -4.69 -12.08 -7.45
C ILE A 639 -5.13 -12.64 -8.81
N ALA A 640 -6.11 -12.00 -9.44
CA ALA A 640 -6.62 -12.48 -10.71
C ALA A 640 -5.65 -12.22 -11.87
N ILE A 641 -5.01 -11.05 -11.88
CA ILE A 641 -4.08 -10.65 -12.94
C ILE A 641 -2.80 -11.49 -12.89
N ALA A 642 -2.33 -11.87 -11.69
CA ALA A 642 -1.17 -12.76 -11.52
C ALA A 642 -1.34 -14.15 -12.12
N ALA A 643 -2.57 -14.55 -12.47
CA ALA A 643 -2.80 -15.78 -13.21
C ALA A 643 -2.23 -15.74 -14.64
N TYR A 644 -1.95 -14.56 -15.20
CA TYR A 644 -1.52 -14.38 -16.60
C TYR A 644 -0.37 -15.32 -17.06
N PRO A 645 0.76 -15.46 -16.33
CA PRO A 645 1.81 -16.41 -16.70
C PRO A 645 1.41 -17.89 -16.67
N PHE A 646 0.41 -18.27 -15.88
CA PHE A 646 0.02 -19.66 -15.64
C PHE A 646 -1.19 -20.07 -16.48
N GLU A 647 -2.19 -19.18 -16.54
CA GLU A 647 -3.48 -19.30 -17.20
C GLU A 647 -3.75 -18.02 -17.99
N LYS A 648 -3.12 -17.93 -19.17
CA LYS A 648 -3.06 -16.72 -20.01
C LYS A 648 -4.41 -16.06 -20.24
N GLU A 649 -5.40 -16.82 -20.68
CA GLU A 649 -6.73 -16.28 -20.99
C GLU A 649 -7.45 -15.76 -19.76
N ILE A 650 -7.30 -16.44 -18.61
CA ILE A 650 -7.95 -16.06 -17.35
C ILE A 650 -7.37 -14.76 -16.84
N GLY A 651 -6.04 -14.64 -16.77
CA GLY A 651 -5.38 -13.42 -16.29
C GLY A 651 -5.64 -12.21 -17.19
N LEU A 652 -5.59 -12.38 -18.52
CA LEU A 652 -5.86 -11.28 -19.45
C LEU A 652 -7.31 -10.81 -19.42
N LYS A 653 -8.27 -11.73 -19.36
CA LYS A 653 -9.69 -11.35 -19.24
C LYS A 653 -9.96 -10.60 -17.95
N ALA A 654 -9.38 -11.03 -16.84
CA ALA A 654 -9.51 -10.33 -15.56
C ALA A 654 -8.90 -8.92 -15.61
N LEU A 655 -7.68 -8.79 -16.12
CA LEU A 655 -7.02 -7.49 -16.29
C LEU A 655 -7.88 -6.53 -17.11
N ARG A 656 -8.38 -6.98 -18.26
CA ARG A 656 -9.26 -6.16 -19.11
C ARG A 656 -10.53 -5.78 -18.38
N LYS A 657 -11.16 -6.72 -17.68
CA LYS A 657 -12.43 -6.47 -17.00
C LYS A 657 -12.29 -5.43 -15.87
N PHE A 658 -11.24 -5.55 -15.04
CA PHE A 658 -10.94 -4.53 -14.02
C PHE A 658 -10.68 -3.16 -14.64
N TYR A 659 -9.94 -3.11 -15.74
CA TYR A 659 -9.62 -1.85 -16.41
C TYR A 659 -10.84 -1.23 -17.11
N GLU A 660 -11.64 -2.03 -17.81
CA GLU A 660 -12.80 -1.56 -18.57
C GLU A 660 -13.91 -1.05 -17.65
N GLU A 661 -14.18 -1.74 -16.54
CA GLU A 661 -15.30 -1.41 -15.65
C GLU A 661 -14.92 -0.51 -14.48
N TYR A 662 -13.68 -0.58 -13.99
CA TYR A 662 -13.30 0.08 -12.74
C TYR A 662 -12.07 0.99 -12.84
N ALA A 663 -11.47 1.21 -14.02
CA ALA A 663 -10.28 2.06 -14.10
C ALA A 663 -10.50 3.48 -13.55
N ASP A 664 -11.72 4.03 -13.63
CA ASP A 664 -12.02 5.38 -13.15
C ASP A 664 -11.81 5.54 -11.63
N VAL A 665 -12.00 4.47 -10.86
CA VAL A 665 -11.88 4.48 -9.40
C VAL A 665 -10.70 3.66 -8.90
N LEU A 666 -10.35 2.59 -9.62
CA LEU A 666 -9.40 1.56 -9.18
C LEU A 666 -8.00 1.73 -9.75
N PHE A 667 -7.82 2.39 -10.90
CA PHE A 667 -6.54 2.46 -11.60
C PHE A 667 -5.97 3.88 -11.62
N THR A 668 -4.72 4.04 -11.18
CA THR A 668 -4.05 5.34 -11.06
C THR A 668 -2.65 5.33 -11.68
N GLN A 669 -1.90 6.42 -11.52
CA GLN A 669 -0.50 6.50 -11.93
C GLN A 669 0.41 5.44 -11.29
N TYR A 670 -0.05 4.82 -10.20
CA TYR A 670 0.63 3.73 -9.50
C TYR A 670 0.03 2.36 -9.79
N GLY A 671 -0.86 2.24 -10.77
CA GLY A 671 -1.55 1.01 -11.15
C GLY A 671 -2.86 0.82 -10.38
N PHE A 672 -3.36 -0.41 -10.31
CA PHE A 672 -4.54 -0.73 -9.51
C PHE A 672 -4.30 -0.48 -8.01
N ARG A 673 -5.30 0.07 -7.32
CA ARG A 673 -5.36 0.18 -5.85
C ARG A 673 -5.50 -1.21 -5.22
N SER A 674 -5.34 -1.30 -3.90
CA SER A 674 -5.16 -2.58 -3.21
C SER A 674 -6.33 -3.55 -3.33
N TRP A 675 -7.56 -3.04 -3.28
CA TRP A 675 -8.79 -3.83 -3.34
C TRP A 675 -10.00 -2.97 -3.73
N ILE A 676 -11.07 -3.64 -4.16
CA ILE A 676 -12.42 -3.08 -4.35
C ILE A 676 -13.46 -3.98 -3.68
N ASP A 677 -14.47 -3.38 -3.04
CA ASP A 677 -15.68 -4.06 -2.56
C ASP A 677 -16.89 -3.56 -3.35
N ILE A 678 -17.29 -4.38 -4.31
CA ILE A 678 -18.36 -4.06 -5.25
C ILE A 678 -19.72 -4.01 -4.54
N LYS A 679 -19.94 -4.82 -3.50
CA LYS A 679 -21.23 -4.92 -2.82
C LYS A 679 -21.48 -3.71 -1.93
N ASN A 680 -20.43 -3.22 -1.28
CA ASN A 680 -20.51 -2.09 -0.36
C ASN A 680 -20.12 -0.75 -0.99
N ASN A 681 -19.85 -0.72 -2.30
CA ASN A 681 -19.48 0.48 -3.05
C ASN A 681 -18.24 1.18 -2.46
N ASP A 682 -17.21 0.38 -2.14
CA ASP A 682 -15.98 0.84 -1.48
C ASP A 682 -14.73 0.43 -2.27
N VAL A 683 -13.67 1.23 -2.17
CA VAL A 683 -12.39 0.99 -2.82
C VAL A 683 -11.25 1.50 -1.95
N SER A 684 -10.16 0.73 -1.93
CA SER A 684 -8.96 1.10 -1.19
C SER A 684 -8.36 2.41 -1.69
N GLU A 685 -8.16 3.38 -0.80
CA GLU A 685 -7.39 4.59 -1.14
C GLU A 685 -5.88 4.35 -1.28
N SER A 686 -5.39 3.19 -0.83
CA SER A 686 -3.97 2.87 -0.72
C SER A 686 -3.52 1.80 -1.71
N TYR A 687 -2.20 1.61 -1.78
CA TYR A 687 -1.55 0.58 -2.60
C TYR A 687 -0.75 -0.35 -1.68
N ARG A 688 -0.60 -1.61 -2.08
CA ARG A 688 0.27 -2.58 -1.41
C ARG A 688 1.46 -2.91 -2.29
N ALA A 689 2.67 -2.82 -1.74
CA ALA A 689 3.90 -3.13 -2.47
C ALA A 689 3.87 -4.54 -3.08
N ARG A 690 3.34 -5.54 -2.35
CA ARG A 690 3.14 -6.90 -2.87
C ARG A 690 2.25 -6.92 -4.11
N ASN A 691 1.10 -6.24 -4.08
CA ASN A 691 0.16 -6.20 -5.21
C ASN A 691 0.79 -5.55 -6.45
N GLN A 692 1.46 -4.40 -6.27
CA GLN A 692 2.05 -3.68 -7.38
C GLN A 692 3.19 -4.48 -8.02
N ALA A 693 4.07 -5.08 -7.21
CA ALA A 693 5.16 -5.90 -7.71
C ALA A 693 4.63 -7.16 -8.39
N THR A 694 3.64 -7.84 -7.80
CA THR A 694 3.03 -9.04 -8.40
C THR A 694 2.53 -8.76 -9.81
N ILE A 695 1.73 -7.71 -10.02
CA ILE A 695 1.22 -7.41 -11.37
C ILE A 695 2.37 -7.08 -12.33
N ALA A 696 3.28 -6.20 -11.93
CA ALA A 696 4.40 -5.79 -12.78
C ALA A 696 5.28 -6.98 -13.19
N VAL A 697 5.68 -7.80 -12.22
CA VAL A 697 6.58 -8.94 -12.40
C VAL A 697 5.89 -10.06 -13.19
N MET A 698 4.62 -10.36 -12.91
CA MET A 698 3.91 -11.43 -13.62
C MET A 698 3.62 -11.08 -15.08
N ILE A 699 3.33 -9.81 -15.39
CA ILE A 699 3.25 -9.34 -16.79
C ILE A 699 4.61 -9.48 -17.47
N GLU A 700 5.70 -9.07 -16.80
CA GLU A 700 7.04 -9.20 -17.36
C GLU A 700 7.45 -10.67 -17.57
N ASN A 701 7.19 -11.54 -16.60
CA ASN A 701 7.49 -12.97 -16.71
C ASN A 701 6.68 -13.65 -17.81
N ALA A 702 5.40 -13.32 -17.96
CA ALA A 702 4.57 -13.85 -19.04
C ALA A 702 5.06 -13.41 -20.44
N ASN A 703 5.66 -12.22 -20.54
CA ASN A 703 6.14 -11.67 -21.82
C ASN A 703 7.57 -12.14 -22.16
N SER A 704 8.50 -12.10 -21.21
CA SER A 704 9.93 -12.32 -21.43
C SER A 704 10.54 -13.41 -20.55
N GLY A 705 9.89 -13.75 -19.42
CA GLY A 705 10.44 -14.62 -18.38
C GLY A 705 11.66 -14.04 -17.68
N MET A 706 11.86 -12.71 -17.72
CA MET A 706 13.10 -12.08 -17.26
C MET A 706 13.47 -12.45 -15.81
N ILE A 707 12.56 -12.24 -14.86
CA ILE A 707 12.86 -12.46 -13.43
C ILE A 707 13.12 -13.94 -13.18
N TRP A 708 12.32 -14.84 -13.78
CA TRP A 708 12.55 -16.28 -13.70
C TRP A 708 13.93 -16.69 -14.22
N LYS A 709 14.32 -16.22 -15.41
CA LYS A 709 15.63 -16.53 -16.00
C LYS A 709 16.77 -16.03 -15.11
N LEU A 710 16.63 -14.85 -14.51
CA LEU A 710 17.65 -14.30 -13.62
C LEU A 710 17.77 -15.14 -12.34
N TYR A 711 16.65 -15.47 -11.70
CA TYR A 711 16.63 -16.27 -10.47
C TYR A 711 17.20 -17.68 -10.66
N GLU A 712 16.74 -18.40 -11.69
CA GLU A 712 17.15 -19.78 -11.92
C GLU A 712 18.60 -19.93 -12.39
N ASN A 713 19.21 -18.84 -12.86
CA ASN A 713 20.63 -18.82 -13.21
C ASN A 713 21.53 -18.35 -12.06
N ILE A 714 20.99 -18.05 -10.86
CA ILE A 714 21.80 -17.87 -9.66
C ILE A 714 22.50 -19.21 -9.35
N PRO A 715 23.85 -19.29 -9.37
CA PRO A 715 24.56 -20.58 -9.31
C PRO A 715 24.21 -21.43 -8.08
N GLU A 716 24.06 -20.78 -6.93
CA GLU A 716 23.75 -21.42 -5.65
C GLU A 716 22.33 -21.97 -5.65
N VAL A 717 21.35 -21.17 -6.09
CA VAL A 717 19.94 -21.56 -6.21
C VAL A 717 19.76 -22.69 -7.22
N LYS A 718 20.38 -22.58 -8.39
CA LYS A 718 20.29 -23.59 -9.45
C LYS A 718 20.64 -24.99 -8.95
N LYS A 719 21.75 -25.12 -8.21
CA LYS A 719 22.18 -26.39 -7.62
C LYS A 719 21.14 -26.96 -6.65
N THR A 720 20.48 -26.12 -5.87
CA THR A 720 19.42 -26.54 -4.95
C THR A 720 18.18 -26.97 -5.72
N LEU A 721 17.73 -26.19 -6.70
CA LEU A 721 16.57 -26.53 -7.53
C LEU A 721 16.76 -27.86 -8.24
N GLU A 722 17.96 -28.12 -8.77
CA GLU A 722 18.31 -29.39 -9.41
C GLU A 722 18.21 -30.57 -8.42
N LYS A 723 18.56 -30.39 -7.15
CA LYS A 723 18.44 -31.44 -6.11
C LYS A 723 17.02 -31.66 -5.60
N VAL A 724 16.24 -30.59 -5.49
CA VAL A 724 14.86 -30.64 -4.97
C VAL A 724 13.90 -31.18 -6.02
N TYR A 725 14.08 -30.80 -7.29
CA TYR A 725 13.18 -31.14 -8.39
C TYR A 725 13.75 -32.17 -9.38
N THR A 726 14.73 -32.98 -8.96
CA THR A 726 15.12 -34.15 -9.75
C THR A 726 13.91 -35.07 -9.92
N LYS A 727 13.46 -35.27 -11.17
CA LYS A 727 12.49 -36.33 -11.53
C LYS A 727 12.86 -37.64 -10.83
N LYS A 728 12.01 -38.10 -9.93
CA LYS A 728 11.90 -39.52 -9.61
C LYS A 728 10.75 -40.13 -10.37
#